data_AF-A0A2V7V3V5-F1
#
_entry.id   AF-A0A2V7V3V5-F1
#
_cell.length_a   1.000
_cell.length_b   1.000
_cell.length_c   1.000
_cell.angle_alpha   90.00
_cell.angle_beta   90.00
_cell.angle_gamma   90.00
#
_symmetry.space_group_name_H-M   'P 1'
#
loop_
_entity.id
_entity.type
_entity.pdbx_description
1 polymer ?
#
loop_
_entity_poly.entity_id
_entity_poly.type
_entity_poly.pdbx_seq_one_letter_code
_entity_poly.pdbx_strand_id
1 'polypeptide(L)'
;QEALPLVTQMTAALDAAHSHEIVHRDFKSANVMLVPSAEGRRVVVTDFGLARTAGADRGPVTATGREFGTPDYMAPEQVEGGAVSAATDVYALGVVMYEMVTGARPFTAGSPLATALKRLQGPPPSPRKHVPQLDRNWERVIVRCLAQDPAERFPAARDVASALHGRWIPYGLRLRRRRLIAGIDRLRRRAPPRRATALAAGAVLVVASGAAVWLWHRSSRERWARETATPEITRLVEAGEFAKAAALTGQARQVLPSDPALEGLWQRATGAASIESAPPGADVSIRSYRGDENAWQHLGQTPLKDVRLPKDDYVWRVARPGFAPSLAIAPVGGWGAMEWTVNLRPEWSVPAGMIAVMGGETRLLHPLGEAPRVDTGDYLIDRHEVTNEEYQEFVDAGGYRRRDFWTQPFVQDGRALSWEDAVAFFRDRTGDPGPATWEAGRYPRGRDKHPVAGISWYEAAAYAEFAGKTLPTAYHWTNASQSGVGSLWAPASNFHAVETKPVGGPGTLSGFGTTDMAGNVKEWCWNEGRDGKRFIMGGGFGDPPYVFFQSDAQSPWKREPNFGVRCVKLDSPPSAAAAARVDVTFRDYSAEKPVAAEIFEAYRGLYAYDKGELHPGVHETETTPGWTHEKVSFDAAYGNERVNAHIFLPRNAPPPFQAVMFFPPADAMFLDKFSFSLVEDELGFILKSGRALVFPIYKSTFERQDGLRPGGKPPAFFRDNVIMMAKDVSRSLDYLETRKDIDSTKLAYLGDSHGAQLAPVFLAVDGRFKAAILTRGGFQLRRDLPEVDRLNFAPRMSTPTLMLNGRYDDYFPLASSQLPLFRLLGTADRDKKHVVFEAGHGNFPRTEEVRESLDWLDKYLGPVRH
;
A
#
# COMPACT_ATOMS: atom_id res chain seq x y z
N GLN A 1 -16.73 -4.45 -49.25
CA GLN A 1 -18.20 -4.58 -49.38
C GLN A 1 -18.84 -4.79 -48.00
N GLU A 2 -18.34 -5.69 -47.16
CA GLU A 2 -18.83 -5.89 -45.77
C GLU A 2 -18.59 -4.70 -44.83
N ALA A 3 -17.53 -3.91 -45.05
CA ALA A 3 -17.23 -2.75 -44.19
C ALA A 3 -18.25 -1.61 -44.33
N LEU A 4 -18.86 -1.42 -45.51
CA LEU A 4 -19.72 -0.25 -45.78
C LEU A 4 -20.98 -0.23 -44.89
N PRO A 5 -21.75 -1.33 -44.75
CA PRO A 5 -22.91 -1.36 -43.86
C PRO A 5 -22.53 -1.16 -42.38
N LEU A 6 -21.39 -1.69 -41.93
CA LEU A 6 -20.95 -1.57 -40.54
C LEU A 6 -20.51 -0.13 -40.22
N VAL A 7 -19.69 0.47 -41.08
CA VAL A 7 -19.25 1.87 -40.92
C VAL A 7 -20.45 2.82 -40.95
N THR A 8 -21.46 2.54 -41.78
CA THR A 8 -22.69 3.34 -41.83
C THR A 8 -23.41 3.32 -40.47
N GLN A 9 -23.55 2.15 -39.85
CA GLN A 9 -24.14 2.05 -38.51
C GLN A 9 -23.27 2.70 -37.42
N MET A 10 -21.94 2.58 -37.50
CA MET A 10 -21.00 3.27 -36.58
C MET A 10 -21.14 4.79 -36.67
N THR A 11 -21.19 5.35 -37.89
CA THR A 11 -21.38 6.79 -38.10
C THR A 11 -22.70 7.29 -37.56
N ALA A 12 -23.78 6.50 -37.67
CA ALA A 12 -25.08 6.85 -37.12
C ALA A 12 -25.07 6.89 -35.58
N ALA A 13 -24.38 5.93 -34.94
CA ALA A 13 -24.23 5.90 -33.48
C ALA A 13 -23.42 7.10 -32.96
N LEU A 14 -22.30 7.43 -33.63
CA LEU A 14 -21.48 8.58 -33.27
C LEU A 14 -22.22 9.92 -33.51
N ASP A 15 -22.93 10.06 -34.63
CA ASP A 15 -23.70 11.28 -34.93
C ASP A 15 -24.82 11.50 -33.90
N ALA A 16 -25.46 10.41 -33.45
CA ALA A 16 -26.48 10.47 -32.40
C ALA A 16 -25.89 10.97 -31.06
N ALA A 17 -24.71 10.48 -30.67
CA ALA A 17 -24.00 10.98 -29.48
C ALA A 17 -23.61 12.46 -29.65
N HIS A 18 -23.03 12.84 -30.80
CA HIS A 18 -22.60 14.20 -31.09
C HIS A 18 -23.77 15.20 -31.10
N SER A 19 -24.97 14.78 -31.52
CA SER A 19 -26.17 15.62 -31.49
C SER A 19 -26.63 16.00 -30.08
N HIS A 20 -26.16 15.28 -29.05
CA HIS A 20 -26.38 15.59 -27.64
C HIS A 20 -25.12 16.22 -27.00
N GLU A 21 -24.21 16.76 -27.81
CA GLU A 21 -22.93 17.36 -27.39
C GLU A 21 -21.97 16.39 -26.68
N ILE A 22 -22.21 15.06 -26.79
CA ILE A 22 -21.39 14.02 -26.19
C ILE A 22 -20.34 13.55 -27.20
N VAL A 23 -19.05 13.70 -26.86
CA VAL A 23 -17.93 13.15 -27.64
C VAL A 23 -17.45 11.86 -26.96
N HIS A 24 -17.25 10.77 -27.70
CA HIS A 24 -16.91 9.45 -27.17
C HIS A 24 -15.48 9.37 -26.63
N ARG A 25 -14.49 9.98 -27.30
CA ARG A 25 -13.07 10.11 -26.90
C ARG A 25 -12.24 8.83 -26.80
N ASP A 26 -12.85 7.65 -26.85
CA ASP A 26 -12.19 6.33 -26.91
C ASP A 26 -12.87 5.40 -27.92
N PHE A 27 -13.20 5.94 -29.10
CA PHE A 27 -13.77 5.13 -30.18
C PHE A 27 -12.68 4.21 -30.77
N LYS A 28 -12.89 2.89 -30.71
CA LYS A 28 -11.96 1.87 -31.21
C LYS A 28 -12.70 0.60 -31.61
N SER A 29 -12.05 -0.30 -32.35
CA SER A 29 -12.67 -1.54 -32.82
C SER A 29 -13.17 -2.44 -31.66
N ALA A 30 -12.47 -2.46 -30.52
CA ALA A 30 -12.90 -3.20 -29.32
C ALA A 30 -14.18 -2.65 -28.66
N ASN A 31 -14.53 -1.39 -28.92
CA ASN A 31 -15.74 -0.73 -28.40
C ASN A 31 -16.90 -0.78 -29.41
N VAL A 32 -16.77 -1.60 -30.46
CA VAL A 32 -17.80 -1.82 -31.47
C VAL A 32 -18.21 -3.29 -31.47
N MET A 33 -19.35 -3.58 -30.84
CA MET A 33 -19.91 -4.93 -30.78
C MET A 33 -20.78 -5.21 -32.01
N LEU A 34 -20.60 -6.39 -32.59
CA LEU A 34 -21.44 -6.89 -33.68
C LEU A 34 -22.42 -7.92 -33.13
N VAL A 35 -23.69 -7.53 -32.98
CA VAL A 35 -24.74 -8.42 -32.46
C VAL A 35 -25.60 -8.97 -33.60
N PRO A 36 -26.04 -10.25 -33.54
CA PRO A 36 -26.98 -10.80 -34.51
C PRO A 36 -28.30 -10.02 -34.53
N SER A 37 -28.86 -9.79 -35.72
CA SER A 37 -30.14 -9.11 -35.95
C SER A 37 -30.87 -9.73 -37.14
N ALA A 38 -32.19 -9.54 -37.21
CA ALA A 38 -33.02 -10.03 -38.33
C ALA A 38 -32.59 -9.49 -39.71
N GLU A 39 -31.91 -8.34 -39.74
CA GLU A 39 -31.40 -7.68 -40.96
C GLU A 39 -29.89 -7.90 -41.18
N GLY A 40 -29.25 -8.80 -40.44
CA GLY A 40 -27.81 -9.09 -40.51
C GLY A 40 -27.07 -8.79 -39.22
N ARG A 41 -25.95 -8.05 -39.27
CA ARG A 41 -25.19 -7.65 -38.07
C ARG A 41 -25.57 -6.23 -37.67
N ARG A 42 -26.01 -6.06 -36.42
CA ARG A 42 -26.22 -4.74 -35.81
C ARG A 42 -24.95 -4.30 -35.10
N VAL A 43 -24.52 -3.08 -35.36
CA VAL A 43 -23.41 -2.43 -34.65
C VAL A 43 -23.95 -1.78 -33.38
N VAL A 44 -23.32 -2.10 -32.25
CA VAL A 44 -23.56 -1.45 -30.95
C VAL A 44 -22.25 -0.82 -30.50
N VAL A 45 -22.21 0.51 -30.41
CA VAL A 45 -21.07 1.25 -29.88
C VAL A 45 -21.19 1.31 -28.36
N THR A 46 -20.17 0.86 -27.66
CA THR A 46 -20.16 0.67 -26.20
C THR A 46 -19.05 1.48 -25.53
N ASP A 47 -19.05 1.52 -24.20
CA ASP A 47 -17.99 2.13 -23.39
C ASP A 47 -17.82 3.66 -23.57
N PHE A 48 -18.84 4.41 -23.13
CA PHE A 48 -18.80 5.86 -23.01
C PHE A 48 -18.10 6.33 -21.71
N GLY A 49 -17.24 5.51 -21.08
CA GLY A 49 -16.60 5.82 -19.80
C GLY A 49 -15.74 7.09 -19.79
N LEU A 50 -15.31 7.55 -20.97
CA LEU A 50 -14.55 8.81 -21.17
C LEU A 50 -15.36 9.91 -21.85
N ALA A 51 -16.68 9.72 -22.04
CA ALA A 51 -17.52 10.64 -22.78
C ALA A 51 -17.82 11.93 -21.97
N ARG A 52 -17.69 13.09 -22.63
CA ARG A 52 -17.84 14.42 -22.00
C ARG A 52 -18.44 15.43 -22.98
N THR A 53 -18.95 16.54 -22.45
CA THR A 53 -19.48 17.68 -23.21
C THR A 53 -18.38 18.40 -23.99
N ALA A 54 -18.65 18.80 -25.23
CA ALA A 54 -17.68 19.49 -26.09
C ALA A 54 -17.16 20.80 -25.47
N GLY A 55 -15.82 20.98 -25.43
CA GLY A 55 -15.17 22.25 -25.05
C GLY A 55 -14.63 22.37 -23.61
N ALA A 56 -14.69 21.31 -22.80
CA ALA A 56 -14.39 21.40 -21.37
C ALA A 56 -12.90 21.32 -20.94
N ASP A 57 -11.92 21.09 -21.83
CA ASP A 57 -10.50 21.05 -21.43
C ASP A 57 -9.48 21.42 -22.52
N ARG A 58 -8.37 22.04 -22.07
CA ARG A 58 -7.12 22.29 -22.80
C ARG A 58 -5.94 21.88 -21.89
N GLY A 59 -5.11 20.91 -22.28
CA GLY A 59 -3.89 20.50 -21.56
C GLY A 59 -3.20 19.23 -22.13
N PRO A 60 -1.87 19.23 -22.43
CA PRO A 60 -1.15 18.13 -23.10
C PRO A 60 -1.20 16.77 -22.39
N VAL A 61 -1.44 15.70 -23.15
CA VAL A 61 -1.74 14.35 -22.61
C VAL A 61 -0.51 13.55 -22.17
N THR A 62 0.70 13.99 -22.50
CA THR A 62 1.93 13.24 -22.18
C THR A 62 2.40 13.31 -20.72
N ALA A 63 1.67 13.96 -19.80
CA ALA A 63 2.18 14.27 -18.45
C ALA A 63 1.40 13.68 -17.25
N THR A 64 0.25 13.01 -17.45
CA THR A 64 -0.69 12.80 -16.32
C THR A 64 -1.24 11.39 -16.09
N GLY A 65 -0.88 10.35 -16.86
CA GLY A 65 -1.10 8.94 -16.49
C GLY A 65 -2.50 8.54 -15.99
N ARG A 66 -3.53 9.37 -16.22
CA ARG A 66 -4.93 9.10 -15.91
C ARG A 66 -5.56 8.39 -17.10
N GLU A 67 -6.62 7.66 -16.82
CA GLU A 67 -7.37 6.83 -17.77
C GLU A 67 -7.70 7.61 -19.04
N PHE A 68 -6.98 7.32 -20.12
CA PHE A 68 -7.28 7.85 -21.45
C PHE A 68 -7.24 6.68 -22.41
N GLY A 69 -8.05 6.78 -23.46
CA GLY A 69 -8.36 5.71 -24.41
C GLY A 69 -7.16 4.97 -25.00
N THR A 70 -7.40 3.95 -25.81
CA THR A 70 -6.29 3.15 -26.35
C THR A 70 -5.38 4.03 -27.24
N PRO A 71 -4.08 4.24 -26.91
CA PRO A 71 -3.20 5.18 -27.62
C PRO A 71 -3.14 4.99 -29.14
N ASP A 72 -3.45 3.78 -29.59
CA ASP A 72 -3.55 3.38 -30.99
C ASP A 72 -4.75 3.97 -31.75
N TYR A 73 -5.68 4.68 -31.12
CA TYR A 73 -6.84 5.29 -31.77
C TYR A 73 -7.00 6.80 -31.48
N MET A 74 -6.19 7.36 -30.57
CA MET A 74 -6.25 8.77 -30.20
C MET A 74 -5.97 9.72 -31.38
N ALA A 75 -6.72 10.82 -31.44
CA ALA A 75 -6.48 11.91 -32.39
C ALA A 75 -5.28 12.79 -31.97
N PRO A 76 -4.61 13.49 -32.92
CA PRO A 76 -3.50 14.40 -32.63
C PRO A 76 -3.81 15.42 -31.54
N GLU A 77 -4.99 16.04 -31.59
CA GLU A 77 -5.43 17.00 -30.57
C GLU A 77 -5.64 16.35 -29.20
N GLN A 78 -5.95 15.04 -29.12
CA GLN A 78 -5.95 14.35 -27.83
C GLN A 78 -4.52 14.20 -27.32
N VAL A 79 -3.57 13.78 -28.15
CA VAL A 79 -2.16 13.62 -27.75
C VAL A 79 -1.54 14.96 -27.31
N GLU A 80 -1.82 16.03 -28.04
CA GLU A 80 -1.33 17.39 -27.76
C GLU A 80 -2.12 18.11 -26.67
N GLY A 81 -3.26 17.54 -26.23
CA GLY A 81 -4.12 18.17 -25.24
C GLY A 81 -4.93 19.36 -25.74
N GLY A 82 -5.16 19.46 -27.04
CA GLY A 82 -6.05 20.41 -27.67
C GLY A 82 -7.53 20.13 -27.37
N ALA A 83 -8.39 21.02 -27.83
CA ALA A 83 -9.83 20.92 -27.61
C ALA A 83 -10.42 19.73 -28.38
N VAL A 84 -11.06 18.81 -27.66
CA VAL A 84 -11.77 17.66 -28.25
C VAL A 84 -13.14 18.06 -28.78
N SER A 85 -13.55 17.47 -29.90
CA SER A 85 -14.83 17.73 -30.55
C SER A 85 -15.32 16.50 -31.32
N ALA A 86 -16.46 16.59 -32.03
CA ALA A 86 -16.90 15.54 -32.94
C ALA A 86 -15.80 15.11 -33.94
N ALA A 87 -14.93 16.04 -34.36
CA ALA A 87 -13.80 15.76 -35.24
C ALA A 87 -12.76 14.79 -34.63
N THR A 88 -12.71 14.68 -33.30
CA THR A 88 -11.86 13.73 -32.56
C THR A 88 -12.33 12.29 -32.77
N ASP A 89 -13.64 12.04 -32.62
CA ASP A 89 -14.21 10.72 -32.90
C ASP A 89 -14.19 10.39 -34.39
N VAL A 90 -14.30 11.38 -35.28
CA VAL A 90 -14.13 11.20 -36.74
C VAL A 90 -12.72 10.71 -37.07
N TYR A 91 -11.69 11.19 -36.38
CA TYR A 91 -10.33 10.68 -36.57
C TYR A 91 -10.20 9.22 -36.12
N ALA A 92 -10.70 8.90 -34.92
CA ALA A 92 -10.67 7.55 -34.38
C ALA A 92 -11.46 6.56 -35.27
N LEU A 93 -12.61 6.99 -35.82
CA LEU A 93 -13.34 6.26 -36.84
C LEU A 93 -12.50 6.07 -38.12
N GLY A 94 -11.71 7.06 -38.52
CA GLY A 94 -10.73 6.96 -39.61
C GLY A 94 -9.71 5.84 -39.38
N VAL A 95 -9.22 5.68 -38.15
CA VAL A 95 -8.30 4.59 -37.76
C VAL A 95 -8.99 3.24 -37.84
N VAL A 96 -10.22 3.12 -37.32
CA VAL A 96 -11.02 1.89 -37.39
C VAL A 96 -11.32 1.51 -38.84
N MET A 97 -11.71 2.47 -39.69
CA MET A 97 -11.93 2.22 -41.12
C MET A 97 -10.65 1.75 -41.83
N TYR A 98 -9.50 2.35 -41.51
CA TYR A 98 -8.21 1.93 -42.05
C TYR A 98 -7.89 0.49 -41.64
N GLU A 99 -8.08 0.14 -40.37
CA GLU A 99 -7.89 -1.22 -39.84
C GLU A 99 -8.85 -2.23 -40.49
N MET A 100 -10.12 -1.88 -40.65
CA MET A 100 -11.12 -2.75 -41.29
C MET A 100 -10.79 -3.08 -42.74
N VAL A 101 -10.21 -2.14 -43.50
CA VAL A 101 -9.94 -2.37 -44.94
C VAL A 101 -8.54 -2.89 -45.21
N THR A 102 -7.58 -2.69 -44.31
CA THR A 102 -6.17 -3.11 -44.51
C THR A 102 -5.71 -4.25 -43.61
N GLY A 103 -6.43 -4.54 -42.53
CA GLY A 103 -6.01 -5.48 -41.48
C GLY A 103 -4.89 -4.96 -40.56
N ALA A 104 -4.44 -3.72 -40.76
CA ALA A 104 -3.38 -3.09 -39.99
C ALA A 104 -3.78 -1.66 -39.60
N ARG A 105 -3.15 -1.11 -38.55
CA ARG A 105 -3.38 0.28 -38.14
C ARG A 105 -2.48 1.24 -38.94
N PRO A 106 -2.92 2.48 -39.22
CA PRO A 106 -2.17 3.44 -40.04
C PRO A 106 -0.86 3.88 -39.39
N PHE A 107 -0.78 3.89 -38.05
CA PHE A 107 0.41 4.28 -37.31
C PHE A 107 0.75 3.19 -36.30
N THR A 108 1.93 2.58 -36.44
CA THR A 108 2.49 1.60 -35.51
C THR A 108 3.95 1.95 -35.23
N ALA A 109 4.37 1.78 -33.97
CA ALA A 109 5.74 1.92 -33.48
C ALA A 109 5.99 0.97 -32.29
N GLY A 110 7.25 0.82 -31.87
CA GLY A 110 7.66 -0.13 -30.82
C GLY A 110 7.23 0.21 -29.39
N SER A 111 6.55 1.34 -29.17
CA SER A 111 5.93 1.68 -27.89
C SER A 111 4.66 2.52 -28.10
N PRO A 112 3.71 2.52 -27.13
CA PRO A 112 2.50 3.34 -27.21
C PRO A 112 2.79 4.84 -27.33
N LEU A 113 3.80 5.35 -26.60
CA LEU A 113 4.23 6.74 -26.70
C LEU A 113 4.85 7.07 -28.06
N ALA A 114 5.66 6.17 -28.62
CA ALA A 114 6.21 6.35 -29.97
C ALA A 114 5.12 6.33 -31.04
N THR A 115 4.08 5.52 -30.86
CA THR A 115 2.92 5.46 -31.77
C THR A 115 2.09 6.74 -31.70
N ALA A 116 1.90 7.31 -30.51
CA ALA A 116 1.23 8.59 -30.32
C ALA A 116 2.02 9.76 -30.96
N LEU A 117 3.34 9.80 -30.75
CA LEU A 117 4.21 10.83 -31.35
C LEU A 117 4.28 10.74 -32.88
N LYS A 118 4.23 9.53 -33.46
CA LYS A 118 4.26 9.31 -34.91
C LYS A 118 3.04 9.90 -35.63
N ARG A 119 1.91 10.10 -34.93
CA ARG A 119 0.70 10.74 -35.50
C ARG A 119 0.88 12.24 -35.70
N LEU A 120 1.78 12.86 -34.96
CA LEU A 120 2.12 14.28 -35.07
C LEU A 120 3.08 14.55 -36.24
N GLN A 121 3.56 13.50 -36.93
CA GLN A 121 4.60 13.60 -37.95
C GLN A 121 4.14 13.07 -39.32
N GLY A 122 3.97 13.98 -40.28
CA GLY A 122 3.74 13.67 -41.69
C GLY A 122 2.30 13.24 -42.04
N PRO A 123 1.96 13.17 -43.34
CA PRO A 123 0.63 12.79 -43.79
C PRO A 123 0.34 11.30 -43.49
N PRO A 124 -0.94 10.91 -43.22
CA PRO A 124 -1.29 9.52 -42.98
C PRO A 124 -0.92 8.64 -44.18
N PRO A 125 -0.42 7.41 -43.97
CA PRO A 125 -0.14 6.51 -45.07
C PRO A 125 -1.43 6.19 -45.83
N SER A 126 -1.33 6.05 -47.16
CA SER A 126 -2.48 5.62 -47.95
C SER A 126 -2.82 4.15 -47.69
N PRO A 127 -4.09 3.78 -47.44
CA PRO A 127 -4.52 2.38 -47.30
C PRO A 127 -4.29 1.58 -48.59
N ARG A 128 -4.17 2.24 -49.75
CA ARG A 128 -3.85 1.59 -51.03
C ARG A 128 -2.41 1.11 -51.14
N LYS A 129 -1.53 1.49 -50.20
CA LYS A 129 -0.22 0.84 -50.05
C LYS A 129 -0.36 -0.62 -49.60
N HIS A 130 -1.41 -0.93 -48.84
CA HIS A 130 -1.67 -2.28 -48.32
C HIS A 130 -2.68 -3.02 -49.21
N VAL A 131 -3.68 -2.30 -49.73
CA VAL A 131 -4.73 -2.84 -50.60
C VAL A 131 -4.83 -2.00 -51.89
N PRO A 132 -3.95 -2.22 -52.89
CA PRO A 132 -3.88 -1.41 -54.12
C PRO A 132 -5.20 -1.27 -54.90
N GLN A 133 -6.04 -2.31 -54.81
CA GLN A 133 -7.36 -2.43 -55.43
C GLN A 133 -8.49 -1.72 -54.65
N LEU A 134 -8.21 -1.14 -53.46
CA LEU A 134 -9.20 -0.40 -52.70
C LEU A 134 -9.69 0.79 -53.52
N ASP A 135 -11.02 0.98 -53.52
CA ASP A 135 -11.69 2.06 -54.23
C ASP A 135 -11.14 3.44 -53.79
N ARG A 136 -10.91 4.33 -54.77
CA ARG A 136 -10.32 5.65 -54.51
C ARG A 136 -11.17 6.53 -53.59
N ASN A 137 -12.48 6.32 -53.56
CA ASN A 137 -13.36 7.01 -52.64
C ASN A 137 -13.07 6.62 -51.19
N TRP A 138 -12.84 5.32 -50.92
CA TRP A 138 -12.48 4.84 -49.58
C TRP A 138 -11.14 5.40 -49.12
N GLU A 139 -10.13 5.39 -49.98
CA GLU A 139 -8.83 6.04 -49.72
C GLU A 139 -9.02 7.51 -49.35
N ARG A 140 -9.75 8.26 -50.18
CA ARG A 140 -9.99 9.69 -49.97
C ARG A 140 -10.71 9.98 -48.64
N VAL A 141 -11.73 9.19 -48.31
CA VAL A 141 -12.51 9.38 -47.07
C VAL A 141 -11.66 9.06 -45.85
N ILE A 142 -10.94 7.93 -45.85
CA ILE A 142 -10.08 7.51 -44.74
C ILE A 142 -8.97 8.56 -44.50
N VAL A 143 -8.26 8.98 -45.56
CA VAL A 143 -7.19 9.97 -45.45
C VAL A 143 -7.72 11.32 -44.92
N ARG A 144 -8.93 11.72 -45.33
CA ARG A 144 -9.56 12.95 -44.82
C ARG A 144 -9.94 12.84 -43.34
N CYS A 145 -10.42 11.69 -42.87
CA CYS A 145 -10.68 11.48 -41.44
C CYS A 145 -9.38 11.56 -40.62
N LEU A 146 -8.27 11.09 -41.18
CA LEU A 146 -6.95 11.07 -40.55
C LEU A 146 -6.14 12.37 -40.74
N ALA A 147 -6.78 13.46 -41.19
CA ALA A 147 -6.11 14.76 -41.29
C ALA A 147 -5.64 15.24 -39.90
N GLN A 148 -4.45 15.84 -39.84
CA GLN A 148 -3.87 16.29 -38.56
C GLN A 148 -4.70 17.42 -37.96
N ASP A 149 -5.03 18.44 -38.75
CA ASP A 149 -5.92 19.53 -38.35
C ASP A 149 -7.39 19.05 -38.29
N PRO A 150 -8.08 19.14 -37.14
CA PRO A 150 -9.51 18.81 -37.01
C PRO A 150 -10.41 19.55 -38.02
N ALA A 151 -10.05 20.76 -38.44
CA ALA A 151 -10.83 21.56 -39.39
C ALA A 151 -10.81 20.99 -40.82
N GLU A 152 -9.83 20.15 -41.15
CA GLU A 152 -9.73 19.49 -42.47
C GLU A 152 -10.54 18.19 -42.55
N ARG A 153 -11.03 17.69 -41.42
CA ARG A 153 -11.84 16.45 -41.32
C ARG A 153 -13.29 16.68 -41.76
N PHE A 154 -14.13 15.67 -41.62
CA PHE A 154 -15.57 15.82 -41.82
C PHE A 154 -16.18 16.49 -40.59
N PRO A 155 -17.06 17.50 -40.76
CA PRO A 155 -17.59 18.27 -39.63
C PRO A 155 -18.59 17.48 -38.78
N ALA A 156 -19.17 16.40 -39.32
CA ALA A 156 -20.06 15.48 -38.60
C ALA A 156 -19.78 14.02 -38.98
N ALA A 157 -20.07 13.08 -38.07
CA ALA A 157 -19.85 11.65 -38.33
C ALA A 157 -20.72 11.14 -39.50
N ARG A 158 -21.96 11.63 -39.65
CA ARG A 158 -22.84 11.28 -40.78
C ARG A 158 -22.29 11.65 -42.15
N ASP A 159 -21.41 12.65 -42.22
CA ASP A 159 -20.81 13.10 -43.48
C ASP A 159 -19.80 12.08 -44.02
N VAL A 160 -19.17 11.29 -43.14
CA VAL A 160 -18.27 10.19 -43.51
C VAL A 160 -19.03 9.13 -44.30
N ALA A 161 -20.19 8.68 -43.80
CA ALA A 161 -21.04 7.72 -44.51
C ALA A 161 -21.59 8.32 -45.82
N SER A 162 -22.00 9.58 -45.82
CA SER A 162 -22.44 10.27 -47.04
C SER A 162 -21.32 10.33 -48.09
N ALA A 163 -20.07 10.53 -47.67
CA ALA A 163 -18.92 10.57 -48.56
C ALA A 163 -18.57 9.18 -49.10
N LEU A 164 -18.66 8.12 -48.30
CA LEU A 164 -18.46 6.74 -48.75
C LEU A 164 -19.51 6.30 -49.79
N HIS A 165 -20.74 6.80 -49.69
CA HIS A 165 -21.79 6.60 -50.70
C HIS A 165 -21.67 7.53 -51.92
N GLY A 166 -20.66 8.41 -51.96
CA GLY A 166 -20.43 9.35 -53.06
C GLY A 166 -21.39 10.55 -53.09
N ARG A 167 -22.09 10.82 -51.99
CA ARG A 167 -23.18 11.82 -51.89
C ARG A 167 -22.80 13.07 -51.08
N TRP A 168 -21.58 13.17 -50.58
CA TRP A 168 -21.14 14.32 -49.78
C TRP A 168 -20.75 15.52 -50.67
N ILE A 169 -21.37 16.67 -50.38
CA ILE A 169 -21.08 17.97 -51.01
C ILE A 169 -20.63 18.93 -49.90
N PRO A 170 -19.41 19.52 -49.96
CA PRO A 170 -18.98 20.49 -48.97
C PRO A 170 -19.91 21.71 -48.95
N TYR A 171 -20.52 22.02 -47.81
CA TYR A 171 -21.18 23.31 -47.59
C TYR A 171 -20.11 24.42 -47.64
N GLY A 172 -20.08 25.19 -48.73
CA GLY A 172 -19.10 26.27 -48.90
C GLY A 172 -18.77 26.66 -50.35
N LEU A 173 -19.28 25.95 -51.36
CA LEU A 173 -19.15 26.34 -52.77
C LEU A 173 -20.39 27.12 -53.24
N ARG A 174 -20.55 28.35 -52.74
CA ARG A 174 -21.20 29.43 -53.49
C ARG A 174 -20.35 30.71 -53.38
N LEU A 175 -19.92 31.16 -54.56
CA LEU A 175 -19.36 32.47 -54.93
C LEU A 175 -17.83 32.65 -54.79
N ARG A 176 -17.16 32.25 -55.87
CA ARG A 176 -15.91 32.86 -56.34
C ARG A 176 -16.20 33.73 -57.58
N ARG A 177 -15.56 34.91 -57.62
CA ARG A 177 -15.04 35.71 -58.77
C ARG A 177 -15.24 37.19 -58.42
N ARG A 178 -14.35 38.16 -58.66
CA ARG A 178 -13.15 38.36 -59.52
C ARG A 178 -12.62 39.75 -59.06
N ARG A 179 -11.33 40.11 -58.99
CA ARG A 179 -10.39 40.36 -60.10
C ARG A 179 -9.05 40.87 -59.51
N LEU A 180 -7.95 40.38 -60.06
CA LEU A 180 -6.61 40.98 -60.03
C LEU A 180 -6.49 41.94 -61.23
N ILE A 181 -5.97 43.15 -61.04
CA ILE A 181 -5.30 44.00 -62.06
C ILE A 181 -4.20 44.75 -61.28
N ALA A 182 -2.93 44.32 -61.28
CA ALA A 182 -1.90 44.59 -62.29
C ALA A 182 -1.71 46.09 -62.58
N GLY A 183 -0.67 46.70 -62.00
CA GLY A 183 -0.30 48.08 -62.31
C GLY A 183 0.67 48.72 -61.33
N ILE A 184 1.80 48.08 -61.05
CA ILE A 184 2.96 48.79 -60.49
C ILE A 184 3.82 49.18 -61.67
N ASP A 185 3.73 50.44 -62.09
CA ASP A 185 4.94 51.22 -62.27
C ASP A 185 4.68 52.73 -62.28
N ARG A 186 5.67 53.45 -61.74
CA ARG A 186 5.99 54.88 -61.89
C ARG A 186 5.46 55.93 -60.89
N LEU A 187 6.48 56.58 -60.29
CA LEU A 187 6.59 57.94 -59.72
C LEU A 187 6.10 58.08 -58.27
N ARG A 188 6.96 58.08 -57.23
CA ARG A 188 8.20 58.85 -56.97
C ARG A 188 7.97 60.37 -56.95
N ARG A 189 7.68 60.92 -55.76
CA ARG A 189 8.38 62.06 -55.06
C ARG A 189 7.44 62.93 -54.21
N ARG A 190 7.64 62.94 -52.87
CA ARG A 190 8.07 64.10 -52.02
C ARG A 190 7.89 63.84 -50.49
N ALA A 191 9.02 63.56 -49.82
CA ALA A 191 9.53 63.94 -48.46
C ALA A 191 8.68 63.86 -47.14
N PRO A 192 9.28 63.87 -45.92
CA PRO A 192 10.34 63.01 -45.33
C PRO A 192 9.94 62.49 -43.89
N PRO A 193 10.86 62.18 -42.94
CA PRO A 193 11.14 60.84 -42.42
C PRO A 193 10.56 60.54 -41.02
N ARG A 194 9.83 59.42 -40.86
CA ARG A 194 9.47 58.84 -39.54
C ARG A 194 9.71 57.32 -39.44
N ARG A 195 10.67 56.79 -40.21
CA ARG A 195 10.97 55.34 -40.17
C ARG A 195 11.61 54.90 -38.86
N ALA A 196 12.42 55.74 -38.20
CA ALA A 196 13.06 55.39 -36.93
C ALA A 196 12.07 55.39 -35.74
N THR A 197 11.12 56.32 -35.67
CA THR A 197 10.10 56.37 -34.60
C THR A 197 9.00 55.32 -34.78
N ALA A 198 8.63 54.99 -36.01
CA ALA A 198 7.68 53.90 -36.29
C ALA A 198 8.29 52.51 -36.00
N LEU A 199 9.59 52.31 -36.27
CA LEU A 199 10.29 51.08 -35.90
C LEU A 199 10.51 50.96 -34.39
N ALA A 200 10.83 52.06 -33.70
CA ALA A 200 10.94 52.09 -32.24
C ALA A 200 9.59 51.85 -31.55
N ALA A 201 8.50 52.48 -32.02
CA ALA A 201 7.15 52.25 -31.49
C ALA A 201 6.64 50.82 -31.77
N GLY A 202 6.96 50.26 -32.95
CA GLY A 202 6.67 48.86 -33.27
C GLY A 202 7.45 47.88 -32.39
N ALA A 203 8.72 48.15 -32.11
CA ALA A 203 9.53 47.34 -31.20
C ALA A 203 9.00 47.40 -29.75
N VAL A 204 8.62 48.60 -29.26
CA VAL A 204 8.01 48.76 -27.94
C VAL A 204 6.67 48.02 -27.85
N LEU A 205 5.84 48.06 -28.89
CA LEU A 205 4.59 47.30 -28.94
C LEU A 205 4.83 45.78 -28.94
N VAL A 206 5.81 45.29 -29.68
CA VAL A 206 6.15 43.85 -29.68
C VAL A 206 6.68 43.42 -28.31
N VAL A 207 7.54 44.22 -27.67
CA VAL A 207 8.05 43.95 -26.32
C VAL A 207 6.91 44.01 -25.28
N ALA A 208 6.02 45.01 -25.35
CA ALA A 208 4.88 45.14 -24.46
C ALA A 208 3.85 44.01 -24.66
N SER A 209 3.61 43.60 -25.91
CA SER A 209 2.75 42.45 -26.24
C SER A 209 3.36 41.15 -25.74
N GLY A 210 4.67 40.96 -25.94
CA GLY A 210 5.42 39.83 -25.41
C GLY A 210 5.39 39.79 -23.88
N ALA A 211 5.56 40.93 -23.22
CA ALA A 211 5.46 41.05 -21.77
C ALA A 211 4.03 40.77 -21.27
N ALA A 212 2.99 41.24 -21.97
CA ALA A 212 1.59 40.97 -21.62
C ALA A 212 1.23 39.48 -21.80
N VAL A 213 1.66 38.84 -22.89
CA VAL A 213 1.49 37.40 -23.11
C VAL A 213 2.26 36.59 -22.07
N TRP A 214 3.48 37.01 -21.73
CA TRP A 214 4.28 36.35 -20.69
C TRP A 214 3.63 36.50 -19.29
N LEU A 215 3.15 37.70 -18.93
CA LEU A 215 2.42 37.95 -17.69
C LEU A 215 1.09 37.18 -17.65
N TRP A 216 0.38 37.09 -18.77
CA TRP A 216 -0.84 36.31 -18.89
C TRP A 216 -0.58 34.80 -18.75
N HIS A 217 0.45 34.28 -19.42
CA HIS A 217 0.86 32.88 -19.31
C HIS A 217 1.33 32.54 -17.89
N ARG A 218 2.13 33.41 -17.27
CA ARG A 218 2.57 33.27 -15.87
C ARG A 218 1.38 33.28 -14.91
N SER A 219 0.51 34.28 -14.99
CA SER A 219 -0.68 34.37 -14.13
C SER A 219 -1.67 33.22 -14.36
N SER A 220 -1.77 32.71 -15.59
CA SER A 220 -2.60 31.53 -15.88
C SER A 220 -2.05 30.27 -15.24
N ARG A 221 -0.72 30.07 -15.24
CA ARG A 221 -0.09 28.94 -14.55
C ARG A 221 -0.24 29.05 -13.04
N GLU A 222 -0.04 30.24 -12.48
CA GLU A 222 -0.24 30.49 -11.05
C GLU A 222 -1.70 30.22 -10.63
N ARG A 223 -2.69 30.66 -11.41
CA ARG A 223 -4.10 30.33 -11.19
C ARG A 223 -4.36 28.82 -11.27
N TRP A 224 -3.86 28.14 -12.30
CA TRP A 224 -3.97 26.68 -12.39
C TRP A 224 -3.41 25.99 -11.14
N ALA A 225 -2.23 26.40 -10.67
CA ALA A 225 -1.60 25.80 -9.50
C ALA A 225 -2.47 25.99 -8.23
N ARG A 226 -3.02 27.20 -8.00
CA ARG A 226 -3.84 27.50 -6.81
C ARG A 226 -5.26 26.96 -6.88
N GLU A 227 -5.94 27.16 -8.00
CA GLU A 227 -7.40 26.96 -8.13
C GLU A 227 -7.75 25.57 -8.67
N THR A 228 -6.81 24.87 -9.32
CA THR A 228 -7.06 23.56 -9.92
C THR A 228 -6.15 22.47 -9.33
N ALA A 229 -4.83 22.69 -9.33
CA ALA A 229 -3.87 21.68 -8.89
C ALA A 229 -3.96 21.45 -7.38
N THR A 230 -3.90 22.49 -6.54
CA THR A 230 -3.95 22.35 -5.07
C THR A 230 -5.19 21.59 -4.58
N PRO A 231 -6.43 21.91 -5.00
CA PRO A 231 -7.60 21.13 -4.58
C PRO A 231 -7.56 19.67 -5.02
N GLU A 232 -7.08 19.39 -6.23
CA GLU A 232 -6.98 18.02 -6.73
C GLU A 232 -5.86 17.23 -6.04
N ILE A 233 -4.74 17.87 -5.71
CA ILE A 233 -3.68 17.29 -4.89
C ILE A 233 -4.24 16.90 -3.52
N THR A 234 -5.00 17.79 -2.86
CA THR A 234 -5.64 17.50 -1.58
C THR A 234 -6.56 16.29 -1.70
N ARG A 235 -7.41 16.23 -2.74
CA ARG A 235 -8.28 15.07 -2.99
C ARG A 235 -7.48 13.78 -3.16
N LEU A 236 -6.37 13.82 -3.90
CA LEU A 236 -5.50 12.67 -4.12
C LEU A 236 -4.81 12.21 -2.82
N VAL A 237 -4.31 13.13 -2.00
CA VAL A 237 -3.74 12.82 -0.67
C VAL A 237 -4.80 12.17 0.23
N GLU A 238 -6.01 12.73 0.27
CA GLU A 238 -7.11 12.19 1.07
C GLU A 238 -7.60 10.82 0.58
N ALA A 239 -7.49 10.55 -0.72
CA ALA A 239 -7.78 9.25 -1.30
C ALA A 239 -6.64 8.23 -1.14
N GLY A 240 -5.50 8.61 -0.55
CA GLY A 240 -4.31 7.76 -0.46
C GLY A 240 -3.59 7.54 -1.81
N GLU A 241 -3.92 8.31 -2.85
CA GLU A 241 -3.30 8.25 -4.17
C GLU A 241 -1.96 9.02 -4.21
N PHE A 242 -1.05 8.69 -3.28
CA PHE A 242 0.15 9.48 -2.98
C PHE A 242 1.09 9.66 -4.18
N ALA A 243 1.26 8.63 -5.02
CA ALA A 243 2.08 8.75 -6.23
C ALA A 243 1.57 9.83 -7.19
N LYS A 244 0.26 9.88 -7.42
CA LYS A 244 -0.37 10.92 -8.26
C LYS A 244 -0.32 12.29 -7.59
N ALA A 245 -0.57 12.34 -6.28
CA ALA A 245 -0.48 13.56 -5.49
C ALA A 245 0.94 14.16 -5.54
N ALA A 246 1.97 13.34 -5.35
CA ALA A 246 3.36 13.77 -5.40
C ALA A 246 3.72 14.28 -6.81
N ALA A 247 3.36 13.54 -7.87
CA ALA A 247 3.62 13.97 -9.25
C ALA A 247 2.99 15.33 -9.56
N LEU A 248 1.71 15.53 -9.21
CA LEU A 248 0.99 16.79 -9.46
C LEU A 248 1.54 17.92 -8.58
N THR A 249 1.88 17.64 -7.31
CA THR A 249 2.54 18.60 -6.42
C THR A 249 3.90 19.04 -6.97
N GLY A 250 4.69 18.12 -7.52
CA GLY A 250 5.96 18.44 -8.17
C GLY A 250 5.80 19.42 -9.33
N GLN A 251 4.78 19.24 -10.16
CA GLN A 251 4.45 20.17 -11.25
C GLN A 251 3.97 21.53 -10.72
N ALA A 252 3.11 21.54 -9.71
CA ALA A 252 2.60 22.76 -9.10
C ALA A 252 3.72 23.58 -8.41
N ARG A 253 4.66 22.92 -7.72
CA ARG A 253 5.82 23.57 -7.07
C ARG A 253 6.78 24.20 -8.08
N GLN A 254 6.87 23.72 -9.33
CA GLN A 254 7.64 24.43 -10.36
C GLN A 254 7.02 25.78 -10.75
N VAL A 255 5.71 25.94 -10.55
CA VAL A 255 5.00 27.21 -10.79
C VAL A 255 5.04 28.09 -9.53
N LEU A 256 4.81 27.49 -8.36
CA LEU A 256 4.73 28.13 -7.06
C LEU A 256 5.73 27.50 -6.07
N PRO A 257 7.04 27.76 -6.22
CA PRO A 257 8.09 27.03 -5.49
C PRO A 257 8.14 27.30 -3.98
N SER A 258 7.54 28.39 -3.51
CA SER A 258 7.55 28.79 -2.09
C SER A 258 6.15 28.85 -1.50
N ASP A 259 5.17 28.19 -2.10
CA ASP A 259 3.81 28.16 -1.58
C ASP A 259 3.69 27.17 -0.40
N PRO A 260 3.31 27.65 0.81
CA PRO A 260 3.27 26.80 2.00
C PRO A 260 2.26 25.65 1.90
N ALA A 261 1.15 25.83 1.18
CA ALA A 261 0.13 24.79 1.05
C ALA A 261 0.63 23.64 0.17
N LEU A 262 1.30 23.97 -0.95
CA LEU A 262 1.93 22.96 -1.80
C LEU A 262 3.10 22.25 -1.09
N GLU A 263 3.86 22.95 -0.25
CA GLU A 263 4.88 22.31 0.57
C GLU A 263 4.24 21.34 1.58
N GLY A 264 3.19 21.75 2.30
CA GLY A 264 2.46 20.88 3.21
C GLY A 264 1.92 19.63 2.50
N LEU A 265 1.33 19.78 1.32
CA LEU A 265 0.84 18.65 0.52
C LEU A 265 1.97 17.74 0.02
N TRP A 266 3.13 18.30 -0.34
CA TRP A 266 4.31 17.52 -0.70
C TRP A 266 4.78 16.66 0.47
N GLN A 267 4.84 17.23 1.68
CA GLN A 267 5.21 16.53 2.91
C GLN A 267 4.21 15.43 3.27
N ARG A 268 2.92 15.64 3.01
CA ARG A 268 1.88 14.64 3.26
C ARG A 268 1.86 13.51 2.23
N ALA A 269 2.17 13.81 0.98
CA ALA A 269 2.22 12.84 -0.12
C ALA A 269 3.53 12.03 -0.19
N THR A 270 4.59 12.49 0.48
CA THR A 270 5.93 11.88 0.39
C THR A 270 6.50 11.53 1.76
N GLY A 271 7.41 10.57 1.80
CA GLY A 271 8.29 10.31 2.95
C GLY A 271 9.75 10.54 2.56
N ALA A 272 10.60 10.80 3.56
CA ALA A 272 12.04 10.89 3.36
C ALA A 272 12.70 9.51 3.53
N ALA A 273 13.69 9.22 2.70
CA ALA A 273 14.50 8.02 2.76
C ALA A 273 16.00 8.35 2.60
N SER A 274 16.81 7.80 3.50
CA SER A 274 18.27 7.90 3.49
C SER A 274 18.86 6.50 3.47
N ILE A 275 19.82 6.26 2.57
CA ILE A 275 20.39 4.94 2.30
C ILE A 275 21.88 5.02 2.17
N GLU A 276 22.57 4.24 2.97
CA GLU A 276 24.02 4.04 2.87
C GLU A 276 24.34 2.61 2.41
N SER A 277 25.56 2.40 1.91
CA SER A 277 26.06 1.05 1.68
C SER A 277 27.52 0.90 2.07
N ALA A 278 27.89 -0.33 2.43
CA ALA A 278 29.25 -0.75 2.63
C ALA A 278 29.57 -1.87 1.61
N PRO A 279 30.50 -1.65 0.65
CA PRO A 279 31.19 -0.39 0.36
C PRO A 279 30.26 0.68 -0.26
N PRO A 280 30.65 1.97 -0.20
CA PRO A 280 29.84 3.06 -0.75
C PRO A 280 29.86 3.09 -2.29
N GLY A 281 29.00 3.94 -2.86
CA GLY A 281 28.84 4.09 -4.32
C GLY A 281 28.05 2.95 -4.98
N ALA A 282 27.14 2.30 -4.25
CA ALA A 282 26.19 1.35 -4.83
C ALA A 282 25.01 2.10 -5.48
N ASP A 283 24.57 1.63 -6.65
CA ASP A 283 23.38 2.11 -7.32
C ASP A 283 22.13 1.69 -6.55
N VAL A 284 21.24 2.65 -6.31
CA VAL A 284 19.96 2.44 -5.64
C VAL A 284 18.83 2.60 -6.64
N SER A 285 17.93 1.63 -6.67
CA SER A 285 16.72 1.67 -7.49
C SER A 285 15.53 1.12 -6.71
N ILE A 286 14.33 1.58 -7.07
CA ILE A 286 13.09 1.15 -6.44
C ILE A 286 12.04 0.77 -7.48
N ARG A 287 11.06 -0.02 -7.07
CA ARG A 287 9.77 -0.13 -7.76
C ARG A 287 8.67 -0.30 -6.73
N SER A 288 7.45 0.11 -7.06
CA SER A 288 6.30 -0.20 -6.21
C SER A 288 6.15 -1.71 -6.11
N TYR A 289 5.84 -2.21 -4.91
CA TYR A 289 5.66 -3.64 -4.67
C TYR A 289 4.49 -4.20 -5.48
N ARG A 290 3.37 -3.48 -5.46
CA ARG A 290 2.12 -3.82 -6.18
C ARG A 290 2.09 -3.31 -7.63
N GLY A 291 3.13 -2.60 -8.06
CA GLY A 291 3.25 -2.06 -9.42
C GLY A 291 3.82 -3.07 -10.42
N ASP A 292 4.16 -2.56 -11.62
CA ASP A 292 4.88 -3.34 -12.63
C ASP A 292 6.27 -3.76 -12.11
N GLU A 293 6.54 -5.07 -12.11
CA GLU A 293 7.79 -5.66 -11.65
C GLU A 293 9.02 -5.20 -12.44
N ASN A 294 8.83 -4.66 -13.65
CA ASN A 294 9.88 -4.17 -14.52
C ASN A 294 10.09 -2.65 -14.44
N ALA A 295 9.21 -1.92 -13.74
CA ALA A 295 9.24 -0.46 -13.66
C ALA A 295 10.23 0.05 -12.60
N TRP A 296 11.51 -0.30 -12.75
CA TRP A 296 12.57 0.17 -11.86
C TRP A 296 12.89 1.65 -12.08
N GLN A 297 12.79 2.43 -11.01
CA GLN A 297 13.22 3.82 -10.94
C GLN A 297 14.60 3.91 -10.29
N HIS A 298 15.59 4.42 -11.01
CA HIS A 298 16.90 4.73 -10.45
C HIS A 298 16.86 6.01 -9.61
N LEU A 299 17.41 5.95 -8.38
CA LEU A 299 17.44 7.08 -7.45
C LEU A 299 18.80 7.76 -7.36
N GLY A 300 19.88 7.08 -7.72
CA GLY A 300 21.26 7.56 -7.61
C GLY A 300 22.16 6.53 -6.96
N GLN A 301 23.28 6.99 -6.40
CA GLN A 301 24.28 6.16 -5.73
C GLN A 301 24.41 6.51 -4.26
N THR A 302 24.65 5.50 -3.42
CA THR A 302 24.88 5.69 -1.97
C THR A 302 26.16 6.52 -1.70
N PRO A 303 26.17 7.37 -0.66
CA PRO A 303 25.07 7.62 0.26
C PRO A 303 23.98 8.52 -0.35
N LEU A 304 22.73 8.08 -0.24
CA LEU A 304 21.55 8.89 -0.53
C LEU A 304 21.04 9.47 0.79
N LYS A 305 20.74 10.78 0.80
CA LYS A 305 20.22 11.48 1.98
C LYS A 305 18.93 12.20 1.66
N ASP A 306 17.93 12.00 2.51
CA ASP A 306 16.64 12.70 2.47
C ASP A 306 15.94 12.68 1.11
N VAL A 307 16.07 11.57 0.38
CA VAL A 307 15.39 11.40 -0.90
C VAL A 307 13.90 11.28 -0.63
N ARG A 308 13.12 12.19 -1.25
CA ARG A 308 11.67 12.26 -1.10
C ARG A 308 11.00 11.35 -2.12
N LEU A 309 10.26 10.38 -1.64
CA LEU A 309 9.50 9.44 -2.48
C LEU A 309 8.02 9.51 -2.09
N PRO A 310 7.10 9.29 -3.05
CA PRO A 310 5.70 9.10 -2.70
C PRO A 310 5.55 8.03 -1.62
N LYS A 311 4.56 8.18 -0.74
CA LYS A 311 4.28 7.14 0.25
C LYS A 311 3.72 5.90 -0.46
N ASP A 312 4.41 4.77 -0.35
CA ASP A 312 4.04 3.47 -0.94
C ASP A 312 4.91 2.36 -0.31
N ASP A 313 4.57 1.11 -0.60
CA ASP A 313 5.39 -0.06 -0.30
C ASP A 313 6.33 -0.34 -1.47
N TYR A 314 7.65 -0.28 -1.23
CA TYR A 314 8.66 -0.41 -2.29
C TYR A 314 9.48 -1.68 -2.17
N VAL A 315 9.84 -2.24 -3.32
CA VAL A 315 11.00 -3.13 -3.45
C VAL A 315 12.21 -2.25 -3.73
N TRP A 316 13.17 -2.27 -2.82
CA TRP A 316 14.44 -1.59 -2.91
C TRP A 316 15.48 -2.53 -3.49
N ARG A 317 16.32 -2.01 -4.39
CA ARG A 317 17.48 -2.71 -4.94
C ARG A 317 18.71 -1.85 -4.77
N VAL A 318 19.72 -2.40 -4.08
CA VAL A 318 21.04 -1.80 -3.92
C VAL A 318 22.06 -2.71 -4.59
N ALA A 319 22.75 -2.21 -5.61
CA ALA A 319 23.62 -3.02 -6.45
C ALA A 319 24.95 -2.31 -6.75
N ARG A 320 26.03 -3.07 -6.81
CA ARG A 320 27.36 -2.55 -7.15
C ARG A 320 28.14 -3.61 -7.95
N PRO A 321 28.87 -3.24 -9.01
CA PRO A 321 29.68 -4.21 -9.75
C PRO A 321 30.65 -4.99 -8.85
N GLY A 322 30.67 -6.32 -9.00
CA GLY A 322 31.49 -7.24 -8.19
C GLY A 322 30.84 -7.66 -6.85
N PHE A 323 29.62 -7.18 -6.57
CA PHE A 323 28.86 -7.51 -5.37
C PHE A 323 27.49 -8.07 -5.74
N ALA A 324 26.98 -8.99 -4.93
CA ALA A 324 25.62 -9.49 -5.08
C ALA A 324 24.62 -8.35 -4.78
N PRO A 325 23.57 -8.17 -5.62
CA PRO A 325 22.57 -7.15 -5.37
C PRO A 325 21.75 -7.50 -4.12
N SER A 326 21.54 -6.52 -3.25
CA SER A 326 20.62 -6.64 -2.12
C SER A 326 19.24 -6.17 -2.54
N LEU A 327 18.22 -6.98 -2.24
CA LEU A 327 16.83 -6.54 -2.27
C LEU A 327 16.33 -6.36 -0.84
N ALA A 328 15.34 -5.51 -0.63
CA ALA A 328 14.43 -5.62 0.51
C ALA A 328 13.12 -4.90 0.23
N ILE A 329 12.10 -5.22 1.02
CA ILE A 329 10.79 -4.59 0.95
C ILE A 329 10.66 -3.66 2.15
N ALA A 330 10.41 -2.38 1.89
CA ALA A 330 10.24 -1.39 2.95
C ALA A 330 9.30 -0.26 2.51
N PRO A 331 8.35 0.15 3.37
CA PRO A 331 7.45 1.26 3.09
C PRO A 331 8.14 2.61 3.23
N VAL A 332 7.70 3.58 2.44
CA VAL A 332 7.98 5.00 2.66
C VAL A 332 6.72 5.67 3.21
N GLY A 333 6.84 6.46 4.29
CA GLY A 333 5.73 7.27 4.81
C GLY A 333 5.24 6.92 6.22
N GLY A 334 6.00 6.15 6.99
CA GLY A 334 5.72 5.92 8.42
C GLY A 334 5.96 7.15 9.30
N TRP A 335 5.96 6.94 10.63
CA TRP A 335 6.07 7.98 11.66
C TRP A 335 7.41 8.74 11.69
N GLY A 336 8.38 8.37 10.84
CA GLY A 336 9.69 8.99 10.73
C GLY A 336 10.32 8.76 9.35
N ALA A 337 11.51 9.35 9.14
CA ALA A 337 12.31 9.09 7.94
C ALA A 337 12.80 7.65 7.93
N MET A 338 12.85 7.04 6.73
CA MET A 338 13.44 5.71 6.56
C MET A 338 14.96 5.85 6.49
N GLU A 339 15.68 5.21 7.40
CA GLU A 339 17.15 5.21 7.42
C GLU A 339 17.68 3.80 7.57
N TRP A 340 18.59 3.38 6.68
CA TRP A 340 19.26 2.08 6.79
C TRP A 340 20.58 2.04 6.02
N THR A 341 21.44 1.09 6.39
CA THR A 341 22.76 0.87 5.79
C THR A 341 22.85 -0.54 5.23
N VAL A 342 23.19 -0.69 3.96
CA VAL A 342 23.28 -1.99 3.27
C VAL A 342 24.70 -2.51 3.19
N ASN A 343 24.98 -3.66 3.80
CA ASN A 343 26.24 -4.37 3.64
C ASN A 343 26.18 -5.27 2.40
N LEU A 344 26.93 -4.91 1.36
CA LEU A 344 26.99 -5.69 0.12
C LEU A 344 28.04 -6.79 0.22
N ARG A 345 27.63 -8.03 -0.06
CA ARG A 345 28.53 -9.18 -0.14
C ARG A 345 29.18 -9.27 -1.53
N PRO A 346 30.48 -9.63 -1.62
CA PRO A 346 31.10 -9.95 -2.91
C PRO A 346 30.30 -11.03 -3.64
N GLU A 347 30.13 -10.89 -4.95
CA GLU A 347 29.28 -11.80 -5.73
C GLU A 347 29.74 -13.27 -5.63
N TRP A 348 31.06 -13.49 -5.63
CA TRP A 348 31.65 -14.82 -5.51
C TRP A 348 31.39 -15.52 -4.16
N SER A 349 30.99 -14.78 -3.12
CA SER A 349 30.69 -15.36 -1.80
C SER A 349 29.22 -15.79 -1.65
N VAL A 350 28.37 -15.52 -2.65
CA VAL A 350 26.96 -15.91 -2.66
C VAL A 350 26.74 -17.07 -3.65
N PRO A 351 26.48 -18.30 -3.17
CA PRO A 351 26.22 -19.44 -4.05
C PRO A 351 24.99 -19.22 -4.92
N ALA A 352 24.97 -19.87 -6.09
CA ALA A 352 23.79 -19.90 -6.95
C ALA A 352 22.57 -20.44 -6.18
N GLY A 353 21.42 -19.80 -6.37
CA GLY A 353 20.17 -20.16 -5.67
C GLY A 353 20.04 -19.59 -4.25
N MET A 354 21.08 -18.95 -3.70
CA MET A 354 21.01 -18.24 -2.42
C MET A 354 20.99 -16.72 -2.60
N ILE A 355 20.53 -16.02 -1.57
CA ILE A 355 20.56 -14.56 -1.47
C ILE A 355 21.22 -14.13 -0.16
N ALA A 356 21.78 -12.93 -0.14
CA ALA A 356 22.30 -12.31 1.07
C ALA A 356 21.17 -11.61 1.83
N VAL A 357 21.06 -11.90 3.12
CA VAL A 357 20.15 -11.23 4.04
C VAL A 357 20.97 -10.43 5.03
N MET A 358 20.58 -9.16 5.18
CA MET A 358 21.15 -8.29 6.20
C MET A 358 20.61 -8.68 7.57
N GLY A 359 21.52 -8.80 8.53
CA GLY A 359 21.19 -9.05 9.92
C GLY A 359 20.51 -7.87 10.60
N GLY A 360 20.33 -8.02 11.91
CA GLY A 360 19.68 -7.03 12.75
C GLY A 360 18.87 -7.66 13.86
N GLU A 361 18.60 -6.85 14.88
CA GLU A 361 17.78 -7.21 16.03
C GLU A 361 16.38 -7.69 15.60
N THR A 362 16.20 -9.01 15.62
CA THR A 362 15.00 -9.66 15.11
C THR A 362 14.11 -10.10 16.26
N ARG A 363 12.82 -9.77 16.16
CA ARG A 363 11.76 -10.27 17.05
C ARG A 363 11.04 -11.44 16.37
N LEU A 364 10.77 -12.51 17.11
CA LEU A 364 9.99 -13.63 16.57
C LEU A 364 8.52 -13.26 16.37
N LEU A 365 7.89 -13.97 15.45
CA LEU A 365 6.46 -13.90 15.21
C LEU A 365 5.63 -14.36 16.40
N HIS A 366 4.38 -13.93 16.46
CA HIS A 366 3.40 -14.44 17.41
C HIS A 366 3.38 -15.98 17.44
N PRO A 367 3.15 -16.67 18.56
CA PRO A 367 3.03 -16.14 19.92
C PRO A 367 4.38 -15.90 20.60
N LEU A 368 5.49 -16.07 19.88
CA LEU A 368 6.84 -15.98 20.41
C LEU A 368 7.36 -14.55 20.49
N GLY A 369 6.53 -13.53 20.23
CA GLY A 369 6.95 -12.13 20.24
C GLY A 369 7.47 -11.61 21.58
N GLU A 370 7.34 -12.37 22.68
CA GLU A 370 7.96 -12.07 23.98
C GLU A 370 9.32 -12.77 24.18
N ALA A 371 9.74 -13.64 23.26
CA ALA A 371 11.09 -14.16 23.25
C ALA A 371 12.09 -12.99 23.09
N PRO A 372 13.32 -13.12 23.62
CA PRO A 372 14.35 -12.10 23.47
C PRO A 372 14.54 -11.73 21.99
N ARG A 373 14.76 -10.44 21.73
CA ARG A 373 15.25 -10.05 20.41
C ARG A 373 16.68 -10.56 20.25
N VAL A 374 17.02 -10.96 19.04
CA VAL A 374 18.33 -11.51 18.72
C VAL A 374 18.82 -10.92 17.40
N ASP A 375 20.02 -10.35 17.41
CA ASP A 375 20.74 -10.07 16.18
C ASP A 375 21.15 -11.37 15.48
N THR A 376 20.66 -11.56 14.25
CA THR A 376 21.01 -12.73 13.44
C THR A 376 22.40 -12.64 12.81
N GLY A 377 22.99 -11.44 12.75
CA GLY A 377 24.11 -11.16 11.86
C GLY A 377 23.72 -11.29 10.38
N ASP A 378 24.63 -10.96 9.47
CA ASP A 378 24.42 -11.16 8.03
C ASP A 378 24.58 -12.65 7.68
N TYR A 379 23.75 -13.16 6.78
CA TYR A 379 23.77 -14.58 6.39
C TYR A 379 23.27 -14.78 4.97
N LEU A 380 23.40 -16.01 4.48
CA LEU A 380 22.80 -16.43 3.21
C LEU A 380 21.62 -17.36 3.48
N ILE A 381 20.58 -17.23 2.67
CA ILE A 381 19.42 -18.13 2.69
C ILE A 381 19.09 -18.57 1.26
N ASP A 382 18.58 -19.78 1.12
CA ASP A 382 18.03 -20.22 -0.16
C ASP A 382 16.91 -19.27 -0.60
N ARG A 383 16.96 -18.88 -1.88
CA ARG A 383 15.98 -17.98 -2.49
C ARG A 383 14.59 -18.61 -2.52
N HIS A 384 14.55 -19.92 -2.71
CA HIS A 384 13.36 -20.75 -2.85
C HIS A 384 13.37 -21.87 -1.79
N GLU A 385 12.24 -22.53 -1.55
CA GLU A 385 12.29 -23.81 -0.82
C GLU A 385 13.12 -24.82 -1.61
N VAL A 386 13.66 -25.82 -0.90
CA VAL A 386 14.36 -26.95 -1.53
C VAL A 386 13.40 -27.69 -2.45
N THR A 387 13.80 -27.84 -3.70
CA THR A 387 12.99 -28.49 -4.73
C THR A 387 13.07 -30.02 -4.67
N ASN A 388 12.12 -30.71 -5.29
CA ASN A 388 12.17 -32.16 -5.40
C ASN A 388 13.41 -32.63 -6.18
N GLU A 389 13.86 -31.90 -7.20
CA GLU A 389 15.07 -32.22 -7.95
C GLU A 389 16.32 -32.16 -7.06
N GLU A 390 16.50 -31.09 -6.28
CA GLU A 390 17.62 -30.97 -5.35
C GLU A 390 17.57 -32.05 -4.26
N TYR A 391 16.39 -32.36 -3.74
CA TYR A 391 16.24 -33.42 -2.74
C TYR A 391 16.47 -34.83 -3.34
N GLN A 392 16.19 -35.03 -4.64
CA GLN A 392 16.47 -36.28 -5.33
C GLN A 392 17.98 -36.55 -5.38
N GLU A 393 18.82 -35.51 -5.51
CA GLU A 393 20.28 -35.64 -5.45
C GLU A 393 20.74 -36.21 -4.09
N PHE A 394 20.12 -35.77 -2.99
CA PHE A 394 20.38 -36.32 -1.65
C PHE A 394 19.99 -37.81 -1.58
N VAL A 395 18.81 -38.18 -2.10
CA VAL A 395 18.34 -39.58 -2.13
C VAL A 395 19.29 -40.45 -2.95
N ASP A 396 19.67 -39.99 -4.14
CA ASP A 396 20.54 -40.73 -5.07
C ASP A 396 21.97 -40.85 -4.54
N ALA A 397 22.47 -39.86 -3.80
CA ALA A 397 23.74 -39.90 -3.06
C ALA A 397 23.72 -40.84 -1.84
N GLY A 398 22.60 -41.55 -1.61
CA GLY A 398 22.44 -42.47 -0.50
C GLY A 398 22.13 -41.78 0.83
N GLY A 399 21.43 -40.64 0.80
CA GLY A 399 21.07 -39.85 1.97
C GLY A 399 20.42 -40.65 3.10
N TYR A 400 19.54 -41.59 2.76
CA TYR A 400 18.88 -42.51 3.71
C TYR A 400 19.69 -43.79 4.01
N ARG A 401 20.91 -43.92 3.48
CA ARG A 401 21.79 -45.08 3.66
C ARG A 401 23.13 -44.73 4.31
N ARG A 402 23.46 -43.44 4.38
CA ARG A 402 24.73 -42.93 4.92
C ARG A 402 24.48 -42.22 6.23
N ARG A 403 25.12 -42.68 7.30
CA ARG A 403 25.01 -42.09 8.63
C ARG A 403 25.63 -40.70 8.73
N ASP A 404 26.60 -40.38 7.90
CA ASP A 404 27.38 -39.13 7.95
C ASP A 404 26.51 -37.86 7.94
N PHE A 405 25.35 -37.89 7.28
CA PHE A 405 24.43 -36.75 7.20
C PHE A 405 23.49 -36.63 8.41
N TRP A 406 23.33 -37.69 9.20
CA TRP A 406 22.39 -37.75 10.33
C TRP A 406 23.12 -37.47 11.64
N THR A 407 23.45 -36.19 11.85
CA THR A 407 24.28 -35.73 12.97
C THR A 407 23.48 -35.54 14.27
N GLN A 408 22.15 -35.46 14.18
CA GLN A 408 21.27 -35.15 15.30
C GLN A 408 20.81 -36.42 16.05
N PRO A 409 20.68 -36.38 17.38
CA PRO A 409 20.13 -37.49 18.14
C PRO A 409 18.63 -37.66 17.87
N PHE A 410 18.20 -38.90 17.62
CA PHE A 410 16.79 -39.23 17.47
C PHE A 410 16.15 -39.47 18.83
N VAL A 411 15.11 -38.70 19.13
CA VAL A 411 14.35 -38.81 20.38
C VAL A 411 12.87 -38.91 20.06
N GLN A 412 12.24 -40.01 20.48
CA GLN A 412 10.81 -40.22 20.34
C GLN A 412 10.22 -40.58 21.71
N ASP A 413 9.20 -39.85 22.15
CA ASP A 413 8.55 -40.05 23.46
C ASP A 413 9.54 -40.08 24.64
N GLY A 414 10.58 -39.23 24.57
CA GLY A 414 11.65 -39.13 25.58
C GLY A 414 12.69 -40.24 25.54
N ARG A 415 12.64 -41.16 24.57
CA ARG A 415 13.60 -42.26 24.40
C ARG A 415 14.51 -42.01 23.20
N ALA A 416 15.80 -42.24 23.39
CA ALA A 416 16.77 -42.22 22.30
C ALA A 416 16.58 -43.46 21.40
N LEU A 417 16.58 -43.26 20.09
CA LEU A 417 16.53 -44.33 19.09
C LEU A 417 17.90 -44.53 18.43
N SER A 418 18.17 -45.75 17.97
CA SER A 418 19.32 -46.02 17.11
C SER A 418 19.15 -45.34 15.75
N TRP A 419 20.25 -45.16 15.01
CA TRP A 419 20.18 -44.58 13.66
C TRP A 419 19.38 -45.49 12.73
N GLU A 420 19.59 -46.80 12.84
CA GLU A 420 18.91 -47.83 12.05
C GLU A 420 17.40 -47.81 12.28
N ASP A 421 16.96 -47.75 13.55
CA ASP A 421 15.54 -47.71 13.90
C ASP A 421 14.87 -46.41 13.44
N ALA A 422 15.56 -45.28 13.60
CA ALA A 422 15.03 -43.98 13.21
C ALA A 422 14.92 -43.86 11.68
N VAL A 423 15.97 -44.21 10.94
CA VAL A 423 15.94 -44.14 9.46
C VAL A 423 15.01 -45.18 8.87
N ALA A 424 14.71 -46.28 9.58
CA ALA A 424 13.67 -47.22 9.17
C ALA A 424 12.26 -46.61 9.11
N PHE A 425 11.99 -45.56 9.88
CA PHE A 425 10.71 -44.86 9.90
C PHE A 425 10.46 -44.02 8.63
N PHE A 426 11.53 -43.51 8.01
CA PHE A 426 11.41 -42.60 6.87
C PHE A 426 11.20 -43.39 5.58
N ARG A 427 9.93 -43.69 5.30
CA ARG A 427 9.47 -44.38 4.09
C ARG A 427 8.51 -43.53 3.28
N ASP A 428 8.55 -43.72 1.96
CA ASP A 428 7.62 -43.16 1.01
C ASP A 428 6.32 -44.00 0.96
N ARG A 429 5.41 -43.68 0.03
CA ARG A 429 4.11 -44.36 -0.07
C ARG A 429 4.19 -45.83 -0.46
N THR A 430 5.30 -46.23 -1.07
CA THR A 430 5.55 -47.61 -1.52
C THR A 430 6.37 -48.43 -0.52
N GLY A 431 6.85 -47.80 0.55
CA GLY A 431 7.68 -48.44 1.57
C GLY A 431 9.18 -48.36 1.28
N ASP A 432 9.60 -47.56 0.30
CA ASP A 432 11.01 -47.30 0.00
C ASP A 432 11.54 -46.09 0.78
N PRO A 433 12.85 -45.96 1.02
CA PRO A 433 13.41 -44.78 1.70
C PRO A 433 13.23 -43.50 0.85
N GLY A 434 12.59 -42.49 1.44
CA GLY A 434 12.33 -41.21 0.77
C GLY A 434 11.21 -40.40 1.43
N PRO A 435 10.93 -39.17 0.94
CA PRO A 435 9.84 -38.32 1.41
C PRO A 435 8.47 -39.01 1.39
N ALA A 436 7.59 -38.70 2.36
CA ALA A 436 6.30 -39.37 2.53
C ALA A 436 5.31 -39.15 1.36
N THR A 437 5.58 -38.16 0.50
CA THR A 437 4.77 -37.84 -0.67
C THR A 437 5.22 -38.54 -1.95
N TRP A 438 6.35 -39.25 -1.91
CA TRP A 438 7.00 -39.88 -3.07
C TRP A 438 6.59 -41.34 -3.25
N GLU A 439 7.01 -41.93 -4.38
CA GLU A 439 6.79 -43.33 -4.74
C GLU A 439 8.06 -43.92 -5.34
N ALA A 440 8.43 -45.14 -4.92
CA ALA A 440 9.61 -45.88 -5.34
C ALA A 440 10.93 -45.06 -5.26
N GLY A 441 11.08 -44.23 -4.22
CA GLY A 441 12.23 -43.36 -4.02
C GLY A 441 12.36 -42.23 -5.05
N ARG A 442 11.25 -41.85 -5.70
CA ARG A 442 11.18 -40.82 -6.75
C ARG A 442 10.05 -39.83 -6.53
N TYR A 443 10.29 -38.57 -6.85
CA TYR A 443 9.25 -37.54 -6.85
C TYR A 443 8.24 -37.74 -8.00
N PRO A 444 7.00 -37.25 -7.86
CA PRO A 444 6.00 -37.33 -8.92
C PRO A 444 6.45 -36.64 -10.22
N ARG A 445 6.22 -37.29 -11.36
CA ARG A 445 6.63 -36.76 -12.67
C ARG A 445 6.12 -35.33 -12.91
N GLY A 446 7.01 -34.44 -13.35
CA GLY A 446 6.69 -33.03 -13.64
C GLY A 446 6.64 -32.12 -12.41
N ARG A 447 7.10 -32.59 -11.25
CA ARG A 447 7.19 -31.82 -10.00
C ARG A 447 8.63 -31.50 -9.59
N ASP A 448 9.57 -31.55 -10.53
CA ASP A 448 10.99 -31.27 -10.30
C ASP A 448 11.21 -29.89 -9.64
N LYS A 449 10.50 -28.84 -10.09
CA LYS A 449 10.57 -27.49 -9.51
C LYS A 449 9.58 -27.20 -8.37
N HIS A 450 8.81 -28.19 -7.93
CA HIS A 450 7.99 -28.02 -6.72
C HIS A 450 8.87 -28.20 -5.48
N PRO A 451 8.51 -27.59 -4.34
CA PRO A 451 9.21 -27.88 -3.09
C PRO A 451 9.10 -29.36 -2.75
N VAL A 452 10.16 -29.93 -2.16
CA VAL A 452 10.07 -31.21 -1.49
C VAL A 452 9.11 -31.08 -0.31
N ALA A 453 8.22 -32.06 -0.16
CA ALA A 453 7.22 -32.05 0.89
C ALA A 453 7.01 -33.45 1.50
N GLY A 454 6.45 -33.51 2.70
CA GLY A 454 6.33 -34.77 3.45
C GLY A 454 7.65 -35.22 4.06
N ILE A 455 8.47 -34.27 4.51
CA ILE A 455 9.72 -34.56 5.21
C ILE A 455 9.66 -34.11 6.67
N SER A 456 10.36 -34.86 7.51
CA SER A 456 10.50 -34.60 8.94
C SER A 456 11.59 -33.56 9.20
N TRP A 457 11.66 -33.06 10.45
CA TRP A 457 12.74 -32.17 10.84
C TRP A 457 14.11 -32.86 10.73
N TYR A 458 14.18 -34.16 11.04
CA TYR A 458 15.40 -34.94 10.92
C TYR A 458 15.85 -35.11 9.46
N GLU A 459 14.91 -35.40 8.55
CA GLU A 459 15.18 -35.46 7.12
C GLU A 459 15.62 -34.11 6.55
N ALA A 460 15.02 -33.02 7.01
CA ALA A 460 15.39 -31.66 6.65
C ALA A 460 16.81 -31.30 7.14
N ALA A 461 17.15 -31.64 8.38
CA ALA A 461 18.48 -31.44 8.94
C ALA A 461 19.55 -32.27 8.22
N ALA A 462 19.25 -33.54 7.89
CA ALA A 462 20.16 -34.40 7.14
C ALA A 462 20.41 -33.90 5.71
N TYR A 463 19.37 -33.39 5.03
CA TYR A 463 19.54 -32.74 3.75
C TYR A 463 20.40 -31.47 3.86
N ALA A 464 20.18 -30.64 4.88
CA ALA A 464 20.97 -29.43 5.09
C ALA A 464 22.46 -29.76 5.26
N GLU A 465 22.79 -30.80 6.03
CA GLU A 465 24.16 -31.31 6.18
C GLU A 465 24.75 -31.77 4.84
N PHE A 466 24.00 -32.55 4.06
CA PHE A 466 24.40 -32.98 2.71
C PHE A 466 24.70 -31.79 1.79
N ALA A 467 23.88 -30.75 1.84
CA ALA A 467 24.03 -29.55 1.05
C ALA A 467 25.16 -28.61 1.54
N GLY A 468 25.82 -28.92 2.66
CA GLY A 468 26.81 -28.04 3.30
C GLY A 468 26.19 -26.74 3.84
N LYS A 469 24.94 -26.85 4.33
CA LYS A 469 24.10 -25.76 4.85
C LYS A 469 23.62 -26.13 6.27
N THR A 470 22.72 -25.32 6.83
CA THR A 470 21.99 -25.64 8.06
C THR A 470 20.53 -25.20 7.95
N LEU A 471 19.66 -25.64 8.86
CA LEU A 471 18.31 -25.11 8.97
C LEU A 471 18.37 -23.67 9.53
N PRO A 472 17.52 -22.74 9.04
CA PRO A 472 17.40 -21.43 9.67
C PRO A 472 16.97 -21.58 11.13
N THR A 473 17.50 -20.73 12.02
CA THR A 473 16.80 -20.51 13.28
C THR A 473 15.49 -19.77 13.00
N ALA A 474 14.52 -19.82 13.91
CA ALA A 474 13.27 -19.07 13.79
C ALA A 474 13.53 -17.56 13.63
N TYR A 475 14.63 -17.05 14.19
CA TYR A 475 15.07 -15.66 14.01
C TYR A 475 15.56 -15.40 12.58
N HIS A 476 16.45 -16.24 12.03
CA HIS A 476 16.88 -16.13 10.63
C HIS A 476 15.70 -16.24 9.66
N TRP A 477 14.77 -17.15 9.92
CA TRP A 477 13.58 -17.28 9.08
C TRP A 477 12.71 -16.01 9.16
N THR A 478 12.43 -15.53 10.37
CA THR A 478 11.60 -14.34 10.59
C THR A 478 12.22 -13.10 9.94
N ASN A 479 13.53 -12.89 10.11
CA ASN A 479 14.25 -11.79 9.47
C ASN A 479 14.15 -11.87 7.94
N ALA A 480 14.52 -13.01 7.35
CA ALA A 480 14.48 -13.21 5.89
C ALA A 480 13.07 -13.03 5.31
N SER A 481 12.03 -13.40 6.07
CA SER A 481 10.65 -13.27 5.62
C SER A 481 10.20 -11.81 5.51
N GLN A 482 10.82 -10.87 6.24
CA GLN A 482 10.29 -9.51 6.46
C GLN A 482 8.80 -9.52 6.83
N SER A 483 8.40 -10.43 7.71
CA SER A 483 7.00 -10.73 8.04
C SER A 483 6.16 -9.52 8.46
N GLY A 484 6.77 -8.47 9.02
CA GLY A 484 6.09 -7.21 9.37
C GLY A 484 5.42 -6.50 8.19
N VAL A 485 5.82 -6.78 6.94
CA VAL A 485 5.16 -6.29 5.73
C VAL A 485 4.53 -7.43 4.90
N GLY A 486 4.43 -8.64 5.46
CA GLY A 486 3.97 -9.80 4.71
C GLY A 486 2.50 -9.82 4.33
N SER A 487 1.70 -8.89 4.87
CA SER A 487 0.32 -8.67 4.41
C SER A 487 0.25 -8.23 2.95
N LEU A 488 1.37 -7.79 2.36
CA LEU A 488 1.48 -7.45 0.94
C LEU A 488 1.42 -8.67 0.01
N TRP A 489 1.86 -9.85 0.47
CA TRP A 489 1.97 -11.06 -0.38
C TRP A 489 1.26 -12.29 0.16
N ALA A 490 1.14 -12.45 1.49
CA ALA A 490 0.50 -13.62 2.09
C ALA A 490 -0.92 -13.92 1.56
N PRO A 491 -1.78 -12.92 1.25
CA PRO A 491 -3.09 -13.20 0.64
C PRO A 491 -3.03 -13.80 -0.78
N ALA A 492 -1.97 -13.52 -1.54
CA ALA A 492 -1.77 -14.02 -2.90
C ALA A 492 -0.99 -15.35 -2.94
N SER A 493 -0.39 -15.74 -1.81
CA SER A 493 0.40 -16.95 -1.63
C SER A 493 -0.41 -18.25 -1.73
N ASN A 494 0.32 -19.36 -1.88
CA ASN A 494 -0.27 -20.68 -2.06
C ASN A 494 -0.82 -21.31 -0.76
N PHE A 495 -1.91 -20.77 -0.21
CA PHE A 495 -2.62 -21.33 0.95
C PHE A 495 -3.86 -22.14 0.57
N HIS A 496 -4.60 -21.71 -0.46
CA HIS A 496 -5.91 -22.29 -0.79
C HIS A 496 -5.85 -23.49 -1.75
N ALA A 497 -4.67 -23.81 -2.30
CA ALA A 497 -4.52 -25.02 -3.09
C ALA A 497 -4.55 -26.26 -2.20
N VAL A 498 -4.73 -27.42 -2.85
CA VAL A 498 -4.65 -28.74 -2.21
C VAL A 498 -3.29 -29.40 -2.42
N GLU A 499 -2.36 -28.70 -3.07
CA GLU A 499 -1.02 -29.18 -3.40
C GLU A 499 -0.01 -28.04 -3.57
N THR A 500 1.26 -28.41 -3.65
CA THR A 500 2.38 -27.50 -3.89
C THR A 500 2.34 -26.89 -5.29
N LYS A 501 2.94 -25.72 -5.45
CA LYS A 501 3.23 -25.06 -6.73
C LYS A 501 4.74 -25.03 -6.97
N PRO A 502 5.19 -24.83 -8.24
CA PRO A 502 6.60 -24.59 -8.52
C PRO A 502 7.12 -23.38 -7.72
N VAL A 503 8.33 -23.51 -7.20
CA VAL A 503 8.98 -22.44 -6.42
C VAL A 503 9.28 -21.22 -7.31
N GLY A 504 9.23 -20.03 -6.74
CA GLY A 504 9.63 -18.78 -7.41
C GLY A 504 8.69 -18.30 -8.51
N GLY A 505 7.40 -18.65 -8.44
CA GLY A 505 6.39 -18.20 -9.40
C GLY A 505 6.12 -16.69 -9.37
N PRO A 506 5.36 -16.14 -10.34
CA PRO A 506 4.95 -14.74 -10.31
C PRO A 506 4.20 -14.36 -9.03
N GLY A 507 4.49 -13.18 -8.46
CA GLY A 507 3.84 -12.70 -7.23
C GLY A 507 4.28 -13.35 -5.93
N THR A 508 5.33 -14.19 -5.96
CA THR A 508 5.84 -14.91 -4.77
C THR A 508 6.95 -14.17 -4.03
N LEU A 509 7.42 -13.04 -4.56
CA LEU A 509 8.50 -12.24 -3.98
C LEU A 509 8.18 -11.92 -2.51
N SER A 510 9.15 -12.18 -1.64
CA SER A 510 9.07 -11.98 -0.21
C SER A 510 10.31 -11.20 0.26
N GLY A 511 10.51 -11.14 1.57
CA GLY A 511 11.59 -10.38 2.18
C GLY A 511 12.98 -10.66 1.58
N PHE A 512 13.78 -9.60 1.44
CA PHE A 512 15.15 -9.63 0.90
C PHE A 512 15.36 -10.26 -0.49
N GLY A 513 14.29 -10.57 -1.23
CA GLY A 513 14.38 -11.28 -2.51
C GLY A 513 14.15 -12.79 -2.43
N THR A 514 13.82 -13.32 -1.24
CA THR A 514 13.27 -14.67 -1.10
C THR A 514 11.96 -14.79 -1.87
N THR A 515 11.49 -16.00 -2.11
CA THR A 515 10.13 -16.24 -2.58
C THR A 515 9.44 -17.31 -1.75
N ASP A 516 8.11 -17.33 -1.82
CA ASP A 516 7.29 -18.39 -1.23
C ASP A 516 7.47 -18.55 0.29
N MET A 517 7.92 -17.50 0.99
CA MET A 517 8.03 -17.52 2.45
C MET A 517 6.65 -17.67 3.12
N ALA A 518 5.58 -17.31 2.41
CA ALA A 518 4.21 -17.52 2.85
C ALA A 518 3.54 -18.59 1.97
N GLY A 519 2.96 -19.61 2.62
CA GLY A 519 2.22 -20.68 1.95
C GLY A 519 3.13 -21.69 1.27
N ASN A 520 2.55 -22.45 0.33
CA ASN A 520 3.21 -23.54 -0.36
C ASN A 520 3.59 -24.69 0.58
N VAL A 521 4.75 -24.67 1.23
CA VAL A 521 5.08 -25.61 2.31
C VAL A 521 5.52 -24.87 3.57
N LYS A 522 5.20 -25.43 4.73
CA LYS A 522 5.82 -25.01 5.98
C LYS A 522 7.30 -25.37 5.98
N GLU A 523 8.13 -24.50 6.53
CA GLU A 523 9.59 -24.64 6.47
C GLU A 523 10.17 -24.96 7.86
N TRP A 524 10.84 -26.11 7.99
CA TRP A 524 11.48 -26.53 9.25
C TRP A 524 12.60 -25.58 9.67
N CYS A 525 12.56 -25.19 10.95
CA CYS A 525 13.57 -24.34 11.60
C CYS A 525 14.35 -25.12 12.67
N TRP A 526 15.53 -24.62 13.02
CA TRP A 526 16.45 -25.25 13.96
C TRP A 526 15.91 -25.34 15.39
N ASN A 527 15.26 -24.27 15.88
CA ASN A 527 14.95 -24.11 17.30
C ASN A 527 14.03 -25.22 17.83
N GLU A 528 14.36 -25.69 19.04
CA GLU A 528 13.47 -26.52 19.84
C GLU A 528 12.42 -25.64 20.53
N GLY A 529 11.19 -26.11 20.58
CA GLY A 529 10.11 -25.53 21.36
C GLY A 529 9.72 -26.43 22.54
N ARG A 530 8.54 -26.19 23.09
CA ARG A 530 8.01 -26.98 24.19
C ARG A 530 7.80 -28.46 23.80
N ASP A 531 7.97 -29.35 24.78
CA ASP A 531 7.73 -30.80 24.67
C ASP A 531 8.56 -31.48 23.56
N GLY A 532 9.77 -30.96 23.29
CA GLY A 532 10.66 -31.50 22.27
C GLY A 532 10.21 -31.27 20.81
N LYS A 533 9.21 -30.40 20.61
CA LYS A 533 8.77 -29.99 19.27
C LYS A 533 9.82 -29.11 18.60
N ARG A 534 9.77 -29.02 17.28
CA ARG A 534 10.60 -28.12 16.46
C ARG A 534 9.74 -27.09 15.76
N PHE A 535 10.26 -25.88 15.60
CA PHE A 535 9.54 -24.83 14.88
C PHE A 535 9.47 -25.13 13.38
N ILE A 536 8.33 -24.79 12.79
CA ILE A 536 8.05 -24.92 11.36
C ILE A 536 7.22 -23.70 10.94
N MET A 537 7.71 -22.90 10.00
CA MET A 537 7.23 -21.52 9.77
C MET A 537 6.58 -21.36 8.38
N GLY A 538 5.96 -20.21 8.11
CA GLY A 538 5.46 -19.83 6.78
C GLY A 538 4.02 -20.23 6.47
N GLY A 539 3.58 -21.37 7.01
CA GLY A 539 2.31 -21.99 6.63
C GLY A 539 2.39 -22.70 5.29
N GLY A 540 1.57 -23.73 5.08
CA GLY A 540 1.56 -24.51 3.84
C GLY A 540 0.22 -24.42 3.10
N PHE A 541 0.16 -25.03 1.91
CA PHE A 541 -1.13 -25.23 1.24
C PHE A 541 -2.09 -25.99 2.19
N GLY A 542 -3.37 -25.64 2.13
CA GLY A 542 -4.41 -26.14 3.03
C GLY A 542 -4.51 -25.41 4.37
N ASP A 543 -3.51 -24.61 4.76
CA ASP A 543 -3.61 -23.80 5.98
C ASP A 543 -4.38 -22.47 5.73
N PRO A 544 -4.97 -21.87 6.76
CA PRO A 544 -5.48 -20.51 6.68
C PRO A 544 -4.34 -19.49 6.44
N PRO A 545 -4.49 -18.47 5.55
CA PRO A 545 -3.40 -17.55 5.23
C PRO A 545 -2.82 -16.76 6.41
N TYR A 546 -3.59 -16.55 7.48
CA TYR A 546 -3.12 -15.84 8.66
C TYR A 546 -2.02 -16.59 9.43
N VAL A 547 -1.83 -17.89 9.19
CA VAL A 547 -0.81 -18.67 9.91
C VAL A 547 0.61 -18.23 9.56
N PHE A 548 0.83 -17.55 8.42
CA PHE A 548 2.13 -16.96 8.07
C PHE A 548 2.65 -16.00 9.15
N PHE A 549 1.74 -15.27 9.81
CA PHE A 549 2.06 -14.31 10.87
C PHE A 549 2.21 -14.99 12.24
N GLN A 550 2.16 -16.32 12.27
CA GLN A 550 2.24 -17.11 13.49
C GLN A 550 3.38 -18.14 13.39
N SER A 551 4.01 -18.38 14.53
CA SER A 551 4.99 -19.43 14.73
C SER A 551 4.25 -20.72 15.03
N ASP A 552 4.60 -21.78 14.30
CA ASP A 552 4.09 -23.13 14.52
C ASP A 552 5.22 -24.03 15.00
N ALA A 553 4.89 -25.03 15.83
CA ALA A 553 5.82 -26.01 16.32
C ALA A 553 5.17 -27.40 16.31
N GLN A 554 5.86 -28.36 15.71
CA GLN A 554 5.34 -29.71 15.47
C GLN A 554 6.32 -30.77 15.99
N SER A 555 5.84 -32.01 16.13
CA SER A 555 6.74 -33.13 16.43
C SER A 555 7.81 -33.23 15.34
N PRO A 556 9.10 -33.38 15.68
CA PRO A 556 10.17 -33.48 14.68
C PRO A 556 10.03 -34.71 13.77
N TRP A 557 9.17 -35.68 14.13
CA TRP A 557 8.87 -36.89 13.38
C TRP A 557 7.74 -36.73 12.36
N LYS A 558 7.00 -35.62 12.41
CA LYS A 558 5.81 -35.39 11.58
C LYS A 558 6.22 -35.05 10.15
N ARG A 559 5.48 -35.58 9.16
CA ARG A 559 5.83 -35.56 7.72
C ARG A 559 4.60 -35.25 6.87
N GLU A 560 3.88 -34.16 7.19
CA GLU A 560 2.66 -33.82 6.45
C GLU A 560 2.98 -33.43 5.00
N PRO A 561 2.03 -33.62 4.06
CA PRO A 561 2.23 -33.30 2.65
C PRO A 561 2.57 -31.83 2.34
N ASN A 562 2.43 -30.93 3.31
CA ASN A 562 2.79 -29.52 3.21
C ASN A 562 3.98 -29.14 4.11
N PHE A 563 4.78 -30.10 4.59
CA PHE A 563 6.00 -29.84 5.38
C PHE A 563 7.23 -30.03 4.50
N GLY A 564 8.02 -28.97 4.33
CA GLY A 564 9.23 -28.91 3.53
C GLY A 564 10.38 -28.22 4.28
N VAL A 565 11.32 -27.67 3.52
CA VAL A 565 12.53 -27.07 4.08
C VAL A 565 13.09 -25.98 3.16
N ARG A 566 13.72 -25.01 3.80
CA ARG A 566 14.64 -24.04 3.21
C ARG A 566 15.90 -24.02 4.07
N CYS A 567 17.07 -23.84 3.47
CA CYS A 567 18.32 -23.84 4.22
C CYS A 567 18.99 -22.46 4.25
N VAL A 568 19.83 -22.26 5.25
CA VAL A 568 20.73 -21.10 5.38
C VAL A 568 22.18 -21.54 5.32
N LYS A 569 23.05 -20.62 4.93
CA LYS A 569 24.49 -20.74 5.10
C LYS A 569 24.98 -19.56 5.93
N LEU A 570 25.55 -19.89 7.08
CA LEU A 570 26.00 -18.92 8.07
C LEU A 570 27.53 -18.81 8.01
N ASP A 571 28.06 -17.59 8.09
CA ASP A 571 29.52 -17.38 8.12
C ASP A 571 30.15 -17.87 9.44
N SER A 572 29.33 -17.94 10.48
CA SER A 572 29.69 -18.48 11.79
C SER A 572 28.48 -19.20 12.39
N PRO A 573 28.68 -20.11 13.37
CA PRO A 573 27.57 -20.73 14.08
C PRO A 573 26.61 -19.68 14.65
N PRO A 574 25.30 -19.95 14.70
CA PRO A 574 24.33 -19.02 15.24
C PRO A 574 24.67 -18.70 16.70
N SER A 575 24.39 -17.47 17.13
CA SER A 575 24.58 -17.08 18.52
C SER A 575 23.82 -18.02 19.46
N ALA A 576 24.31 -18.21 20.69
CA ALA A 576 23.65 -19.06 21.67
C ALA A 576 22.18 -18.66 21.90
N ALA A 577 21.88 -17.35 21.84
CA ALA A 577 20.52 -16.83 21.93
C ALA A 577 19.67 -17.20 20.70
N ALA A 578 20.22 -17.10 19.48
CA ALA A 578 19.51 -17.44 18.25
C ALA A 578 19.20 -18.95 18.16
N ALA A 579 20.08 -19.80 18.67
CA ALA A 579 19.95 -21.26 18.63
C ALA A 579 19.24 -21.86 19.86
N ALA A 580 18.98 -21.06 20.89
CA ALA A 580 18.38 -21.51 22.13
C ALA A 580 16.99 -22.15 21.89
N ARG A 581 16.63 -23.06 22.80
CA ARG A 581 15.25 -23.52 22.93
C ARG A 581 14.36 -22.32 23.24
N VAL A 582 13.26 -22.20 22.51
CA VAL A 582 12.28 -21.13 22.68
C VAL A 582 11.02 -21.70 23.31
N ASP A 583 10.94 -21.58 24.63
CA ASP A 583 9.75 -21.95 25.41
C ASP A 583 8.97 -20.69 25.76
N VAL A 584 7.99 -20.32 24.93
CA VAL A 584 7.02 -19.30 25.32
C VAL A 584 5.65 -19.95 25.44
N THR A 585 5.07 -19.90 26.64
CA THR A 585 3.66 -20.26 26.84
C THR A 585 2.82 -19.14 26.26
N PHE A 586 2.07 -19.41 25.20
CA PHE A 586 1.01 -18.51 24.80
C PHE A 586 -0.16 -18.66 25.77
N ARG A 587 -0.69 -17.53 26.24
CA ARG A 587 -1.87 -17.52 27.11
C ARG A 587 -3.11 -17.88 26.29
N ASP A 588 -3.81 -18.92 26.73
CA ASP A 588 -5.11 -19.29 26.17
C ASP A 588 -6.23 -18.66 26.99
N TYR A 589 -6.76 -17.55 26.48
CA TYR A 589 -7.87 -16.83 27.11
C TYR A 589 -9.19 -17.62 27.13
N SER A 590 -9.34 -18.65 26.29
CA SER A 590 -10.56 -19.48 26.29
C SER A 590 -10.63 -20.41 27.51
N ALA A 591 -9.47 -20.71 28.12
CA ALA A 591 -9.35 -21.58 29.28
C ALA A 591 -9.26 -20.81 30.62
N GLU A 592 -9.18 -19.48 30.58
CA GLU A 592 -9.01 -18.65 31.77
C GLU A 592 -10.31 -17.98 32.21
N LYS A 593 -10.41 -17.69 33.52
CA LYS A 593 -11.56 -17.01 34.10
C LYS A 593 -11.11 -15.72 34.79
N PRO A 594 -11.85 -14.61 34.61
CA PRO A 594 -11.64 -13.39 35.38
C PRO A 594 -11.78 -13.64 36.89
N VAL A 595 -11.15 -12.79 37.70
CA VAL A 595 -11.35 -12.80 39.15
C VAL A 595 -12.81 -12.47 39.54
N ALA A 596 -13.19 -12.87 40.75
CA ALA A 596 -14.51 -12.58 41.32
C ALA A 596 -14.77 -11.08 41.47
N ALA A 597 -16.05 -10.70 41.66
CA ALA A 597 -16.47 -9.31 41.80
C ALA A 597 -15.74 -8.59 42.94
N GLU A 598 -15.62 -9.26 44.07
CA GLU A 598 -15.05 -8.75 45.31
C GLU A 598 -13.56 -8.49 45.19
N ILE A 599 -12.82 -9.37 44.50
CA ILE A 599 -11.39 -9.20 44.25
C ILE A 599 -11.15 -8.05 43.28
N PHE A 600 -11.97 -7.94 42.24
CA PHE A 600 -11.85 -6.84 41.28
C PHE A 600 -12.02 -5.46 41.93
N GLU A 601 -12.91 -5.33 42.92
CA GLU A 601 -13.07 -4.05 43.63
C GLU A 601 -11.79 -3.62 44.36
N ALA A 602 -10.99 -4.56 44.86
CA ALA A 602 -9.68 -4.25 45.41
C ALA A 602 -8.72 -3.73 44.34
N TYR A 603 -8.72 -4.32 43.14
CA TYR A 603 -7.91 -3.84 42.02
C TYR A 603 -8.36 -2.44 41.56
N ARG A 604 -9.69 -2.22 41.46
CA ARG A 604 -10.27 -0.92 41.10
C ARG A 604 -9.86 0.19 42.08
N GLY A 605 -9.69 -0.14 43.37
CA GLY A 605 -9.22 0.79 44.39
C GLY A 605 -7.84 1.40 44.11
N LEU A 606 -6.94 0.71 43.39
CA LEU A 606 -5.61 1.22 43.04
C LEU A 606 -5.65 2.41 42.07
N TYR A 607 -6.72 2.51 41.30
CA TYR A 607 -6.95 3.56 40.31
C TYR A 607 -7.61 4.80 40.92
N ALA A 608 -8.16 4.68 42.13
CA ALA A 608 -8.77 5.81 42.82
C ALA A 608 -7.73 6.89 43.15
N TYR A 609 -8.21 8.13 43.19
CA TYR A 609 -7.47 9.30 43.61
C TYR A 609 -8.45 10.35 44.13
N ASP A 610 -7.98 11.23 45.01
CA ASP A 610 -8.78 12.36 45.48
C ASP A 610 -8.83 13.44 44.39
N LYS A 611 -10.04 13.90 44.06
CA LYS A 611 -10.26 14.99 43.10
C LYS A 611 -9.82 16.32 43.72
N GLY A 612 -8.51 16.56 43.77
CA GLY A 612 -7.93 17.85 44.19
C GLY A 612 -8.13 18.97 43.17
N GLU A 613 -7.51 20.12 43.40
CA GLU A 613 -7.47 21.19 42.40
C GLU A 613 -6.67 20.75 41.15
N LEU A 614 -7.08 21.24 39.97
CA LEU A 614 -6.43 20.92 38.69
C LEU A 614 -5.28 21.89 38.35
N HIS A 615 -5.30 23.09 38.94
CA HIS A 615 -4.45 24.24 38.59
C HIS A 615 -4.22 24.37 37.07
N PRO A 616 -5.28 24.49 36.25
CA PRO A 616 -5.15 24.43 34.80
C PRO A 616 -4.39 25.65 34.25
N GLY A 617 -3.52 25.42 33.29
CA GLY A 617 -2.81 26.47 32.55
C GLY A 617 -2.92 26.26 31.05
N VAL A 618 -3.25 27.32 30.31
CA VAL A 618 -3.19 27.36 28.84
C VAL A 618 -1.85 27.97 28.45
N HIS A 619 -1.05 27.22 27.72
CA HIS A 619 0.31 27.62 27.34
C HIS A 619 0.39 28.18 25.94
N GLU A 620 -0.43 27.65 25.04
CA GLU A 620 -0.40 27.98 23.62
C GLU A 620 -1.80 27.87 23.05
N THR A 621 -2.12 28.77 22.13
CA THR A 621 -3.35 28.72 21.33
C THR A 621 -2.97 29.04 19.90
N GLU A 622 -3.16 28.06 19.02
CA GLU A 622 -3.01 28.22 17.58
C GLU A 622 -4.39 28.11 16.92
N THR A 623 -4.67 28.92 15.90
CA THR A 623 -5.94 28.87 15.21
C THR A 623 -5.73 28.79 13.72
N THR A 624 -6.28 27.72 13.12
CA THR A 624 -6.33 27.50 11.68
C THR A 624 -7.76 27.78 11.17
N PRO A 625 -7.99 27.77 9.85
CA PRO A 625 -9.34 27.83 9.30
C PRO A 625 -10.23 26.64 9.71
N GLY A 626 -9.63 25.48 9.96
CA GLY A 626 -10.37 24.24 10.28
C GLY A 626 -10.61 24.02 11.77
N TRP A 627 -9.66 24.42 12.62
CA TRP A 627 -9.68 24.13 14.05
C TRP A 627 -8.91 25.18 14.88
N THR A 628 -9.19 25.24 16.17
CA THR A 628 -8.39 25.92 17.17
C THR A 628 -7.71 24.88 18.05
N HIS A 629 -6.38 24.94 18.14
CA HIS A 629 -5.58 24.08 19.01
C HIS A 629 -5.21 24.85 20.27
N GLU A 630 -5.37 24.18 21.41
CA GLU A 630 -4.90 24.65 22.69
C GLU A 630 -3.95 23.62 23.29
N LYS A 631 -2.76 24.08 23.69
CA LYS A 631 -1.87 23.32 24.56
C LYS A 631 -2.16 23.71 26.00
N VAL A 632 -2.70 22.76 26.75
CA VAL A 632 -3.09 22.95 28.14
C VAL A 632 -2.26 22.05 29.05
N SER A 633 -2.24 22.38 30.33
CA SER A 633 -1.72 21.48 31.36
C SER A 633 -2.56 21.56 32.62
N PHE A 634 -2.58 20.47 33.37
CA PHE A 634 -3.22 20.37 34.68
C PHE A 634 -2.47 19.35 35.54
N ASP A 635 -2.68 19.39 36.85
CA ASP A 635 -1.99 18.50 37.78
C ASP A 635 -2.40 17.04 37.57
N ALA A 636 -1.40 16.15 37.52
CA ALA A 636 -1.60 14.72 37.55
C ALA A 636 -2.05 14.28 38.96
N ALA A 637 -2.70 13.13 39.05
CA ALA A 637 -3.18 12.59 40.32
C ALA A 637 -2.08 11.88 41.16
N TYR A 638 -0.80 12.09 40.82
CA TYR A 638 0.34 11.40 41.42
C TYR A 638 1.64 12.18 41.18
N GLY A 639 2.65 11.88 42.00
CA GLY A 639 4.05 12.25 41.75
C GLY A 639 4.36 13.75 41.69
N ASN A 640 3.42 14.63 42.03
CA ASN A 640 3.48 16.07 41.77
C ASN A 640 3.85 16.40 40.30
N GLU A 641 3.43 15.54 39.37
CA GLU A 641 3.62 15.75 37.93
C GLU A 641 2.46 16.58 37.34
N ARG A 642 2.63 17.06 36.11
CA ARG A 642 1.56 17.68 35.32
C ARG A 642 1.30 16.87 34.05
N VAL A 643 0.02 16.75 33.69
CA VAL A 643 -0.42 16.22 32.41
C VAL A 643 -0.49 17.38 31.43
N ASN A 644 0.27 17.30 30.33
CA ASN A 644 0.08 18.17 29.18
C ASN A 644 -0.99 17.56 28.28
N ALA A 645 -1.87 18.36 27.69
CA ALA A 645 -2.83 17.90 26.72
C ALA A 645 -2.96 18.87 25.54
N HIS A 646 -3.16 18.31 24.35
CA HIS A 646 -3.48 19.05 23.13
C HIS A 646 -4.98 18.90 22.86
N ILE A 647 -5.69 20.03 22.81
CA ILE A 647 -7.14 20.05 22.55
C ILE A 647 -7.36 20.75 21.23
N PHE A 648 -8.02 20.07 20.30
CA PHE A 648 -8.38 20.59 18.99
C PHE A 648 -9.89 20.80 18.94
N LEU A 649 -10.30 22.05 18.82
CA LEU A 649 -11.69 22.48 18.75
C LEU A 649 -12.06 22.73 17.29
N PRO A 650 -13.11 22.09 16.75
CA PRO A 650 -13.50 22.25 15.37
C PRO A 650 -14.16 23.62 15.15
N ARG A 651 -13.99 24.18 13.94
CA ARG A 651 -14.60 25.47 13.58
C ARG A 651 -15.86 25.36 12.73
N ASN A 652 -16.22 24.15 12.32
CA ASN A 652 -17.40 23.85 11.51
C ASN A 652 -18.62 23.37 12.33
N ALA A 653 -18.57 23.56 13.66
CA ALA A 653 -19.68 23.32 14.58
C ALA A 653 -19.59 24.34 15.75
N PRO A 654 -20.71 24.69 16.40
CA PRO A 654 -20.70 25.52 17.61
C PRO A 654 -20.49 24.68 18.89
N PRO A 655 -19.89 25.26 19.95
CA PRO A 655 -19.86 24.63 21.27
C PRO A 655 -21.26 24.56 21.92
N PRO A 656 -21.47 23.69 22.94
CA PRO A 656 -20.49 22.77 23.51
C PRO A 656 -20.24 21.56 22.60
N PHE A 657 -18.97 21.20 22.42
CA PHE A 657 -18.55 20.15 21.50
C PHE A 657 -18.69 18.76 22.14
N GLN A 658 -19.15 17.79 21.34
CA GLN A 658 -18.85 16.38 21.63
C GLN A 658 -17.34 16.18 21.51
N ALA A 659 -16.73 15.40 22.39
CA ALA A 659 -15.28 15.23 22.41
C ALA A 659 -14.85 13.77 22.31
N VAL A 660 -13.78 13.53 21.56
CA VAL A 660 -13.13 12.23 21.42
C VAL A 660 -11.74 12.32 22.04
N MET A 661 -11.49 11.54 23.09
CA MET A 661 -10.18 11.44 23.71
C MET A 661 -9.38 10.32 23.04
N PHE A 662 -8.21 10.66 22.51
CA PHE A 662 -7.35 9.74 21.80
C PHE A 662 -6.22 9.19 22.68
N PHE A 663 -5.99 7.88 22.61
CA PHE A 663 -4.85 7.21 23.22
C PHE A 663 -3.96 6.58 22.13
N PRO A 664 -2.66 6.93 22.08
CA PRO A 664 -1.78 6.58 20.96
C PRO A 664 -1.32 5.11 20.93
N PRO A 665 -0.77 4.67 19.76
CA PRO A 665 -0.05 3.40 19.66
C PRO A 665 1.27 3.43 20.43
N ALA A 666 1.92 2.26 20.50
CA ALA A 666 3.14 2.07 21.28
C ALA A 666 4.34 2.90 20.79
N ASP A 667 4.34 3.35 19.53
CA ASP A 667 5.32 4.26 18.92
C ASP A 667 5.51 5.55 19.73
N ALA A 668 4.45 6.03 20.41
CA ALA A 668 4.52 7.19 21.29
C ALA A 668 5.49 7.02 22.46
N MET A 669 5.89 5.79 22.82
CA MET A 669 6.91 5.53 23.83
C MET A 669 8.33 5.77 23.32
N PHE A 670 8.53 5.91 22.00
CA PHE A 670 9.84 6.09 21.37
C PHE A 670 10.09 7.51 20.87
N LEU A 671 9.04 8.32 20.72
CA LEU A 671 9.11 9.67 20.18
C LEU A 671 9.31 10.68 21.31
N ASP A 672 10.28 11.60 21.18
CA ASP A 672 10.56 12.59 22.22
C ASP A 672 9.53 13.72 22.31
N LYS A 673 8.83 14.00 21.20
CA LYS A 673 7.87 15.11 21.08
C LYS A 673 6.65 14.71 20.29
N PHE A 674 5.52 15.30 20.65
CA PHE A 674 4.29 15.21 19.87
C PHE A 674 4.43 15.90 18.50
N SER A 675 3.81 15.31 17.45
CA SER A 675 3.75 15.88 16.10
C SER A 675 2.30 16.12 15.66
N PHE A 676 2.02 17.31 15.11
CA PHE A 676 0.71 17.69 14.59
C PHE A 676 0.29 16.98 13.31
N SER A 677 1.26 16.50 12.51
CA SER A 677 0.97 15.80 11.25
C SER A 677 0.08 14.56 11.48
N LEU A 678 0.20 13.95 12.66
CA LEU A 678 -0.64 12.82 13.09
C LEU A 678 -2.13 13.18 13.15
N VAL A 679 -2.44 14.37 13.67
CA VAL A 679 -3.82 14.79 13.88
C VAL A 679 -4.51 15.01 12.55
N GLU A 680 -3.85 15.61 11.56
CA GLU A 680 -4.48 15.90 10.27
C GLU A 680 -4.67 14.65 9.41
N ASP A 681 -3.70 13.73 9.43
CA ASP A 681 -3.70 12.56 8.54
C ASP A 681 -4.53 11.40 9.14
N GLU A 682 -4.32 11.05 10.41
CA GLU A 682 -4.91 9.85 11.05
C GLU A 682 -6.21 10.17 11.81
N LEU A 683 -6.35 11.36 12.40
CA LEU A 683 -7.49 11.70 13.26
C LEU A 683 -8.33 12.88 12.74
N GLY A 684 -7.96 13.45 11.60
CA GLY A 684 -8.54 14.70 11.11
C GLY A 684 -10.02 14.57 10.77
N PHE A 685 -10.50 13.35 10.51
CA PHE A 685 -11.91 13.05 10.28
C PHE A 685 -12.79 13.37 11.51
N ILE A 686 -12.24 13.28 12.73
CA ILE A 686 -12.94 13.67 13.96
C ILE A 686 -13.25 15.17 13.94
N LEU A 687 -12.25 15.99 13.65
CA LEU A 687 -12.40 17.45 13.55
C LEU A 687 -13.32 17.83 12.38
N LYS A 688 -13.15 17.20 11.22
CA LYS A 688 -14.04 17.41 10.06
C LYS A 688 -15.50 17.04 10.37
N SER A 689 -15.75 16.11 11.28
CA SER A 689 -17.12 15.79 11.73
C SER A 689 -17.74 16.85 12.65
N GLY A 690 -16.97 17.85 13.11
CA GLY A 690 -17.41 18.86 14.06
C GLY A 690 -17.32 18.42 15.53
N ARG A 691 -16.46 17.42 15.82
CA ARG A 691 -16.16 16.96 17.18
C ARG A 691 -14.79 17.46 17.64
N ALA A 692 -14.65 17.75 18.93
CA ALA A 692 -13.36 18.07 19.52
C ALA A 692 -12.49 16.82 19.65
N LEU A 693 -11.18 16.97 19.42
CA LEU A 693 -10.20 15.93 19.65
C LEU A 693 -9.34 16.31 20.87
N VAL A 694 -9.23 15.40 21.83
CA VAL A 694 -8.46 15.60 23.06
C VAL A 694 -7.33 14.60 23.08
N PHE A 695 -6.09 15.08 23.16
CA PHE A 695 -4.88 14.27 23.16
C PHE A 695 -4.05 14.58 24.41
N PRO A 696 -4.25 13.88 25.53
CA PRO A 696 -3.36 13.93 26.67
C PRO A 696 -2.00 13.31 26.36
N ILE A 697 -0.93 13.88 26.90
CA ILE A 697 0.39 13.26 26.95
C ILE A 697 0.43 12.37 28.19
N TYR A 698 0.18 11.09 27.98
CA TYR A 698 0.12 10.07 29.02
C TYR A 698 1.52 9.77 29.57
N LYS A 699 1.58 9.27 30.80
CA LYS A 699 2.82 8.73 31.38
C LYS A 699 3.50 7.76 30.41
N SER A 700 4.84 7.80 30.36
CA SER A 700 5.69 6.99 29.48
C SER A 700 5.61 7.31 27.98
N THR A 701 4.85 8.32 27.56
CA THR A 701 4.73 8.72 26.14
C THR A 701 5.30 10.12 25.93
N PHE A 702 5.81 10.38 24.72
CA PHE A 702 6.32 11.70 24.29
C PHE A 702 7.27 12.35 25.31
N GLU A 703 6.98 13.58 25.73
CA GLU A 703 7.81 14.32 26.68
C GLU A 703 7.79 13.74 28.11
N ARG A 704 6.96 12.71 28.36
CA ARG A 704 6.81 12.02 29.65
C ARG A 704 7.35 10.59 29.63
N GLN A 705 8.24 10.27 28.68
CA GLN A 705 8.97 9.01 28.65
C GLN A 705 9.78 8.77 29.94
N ASP A 706 9.75 7.53 30.41
CA ASP A 706 10.49 7.03 31.58
C ASP A 706 11.20 5.70 31.28
N GLY A 707 11.36 5.41 29.99
CA GLY A 707 11.98 4.20 29.50
C GLY A 707 11.06 2.99 29.42
N LEU A 708 9.77 3.06 29.78
CA LEU A 708 8.80 1.97 29.48
C LEU A 708 8.76 1.69 27.97
N ARG A 709 8.77 0.41 27.60
CA ARG A 709 8.74 -0.05 26.21
C ARG A 709 7.83 -1.29 26.11
N PRO A 710 7.24 -1.56 24.93
CA PRO A 710 6.48 -2.79 24.70
C PRO A 710 7.35 -4.05 24.91
N GLY A 711 6.79 -5.09 25.53
CA GLY A 711 7.36 -6.45 25.51
C GLY A 711 8.60 -6.73 26.37
N GLY A 712 8.93 -5.95 27.41
CA GLY A 712 10.19 -6.23 28.13
C GLY A 712 10.51 -5.43 29.40
N LYS A 713 9.52 -5.10 30.22
CA LYS A 713 9.77 -4.40 31.51
C LYS A 713 9.37 -5.24 32.72
N PRO A 714 9.99 -5.02 33.90
CA PRO A 714 9.59 -5.68 35.12
C PRO A 714 8.08 -5.54 35.35
N PRO A 715 7.35 -6.61 35.71
CA PRO A 715 5.89 -6.59 35.77
C PRO A 715 5.33 -5.48 36.67
N ALA A 716 6.01 -5.17 37.78
CA ALA A 716 5.62 -4.09 38.70
C ALA A 716 5.75 -2.69 38.06
N PHE A 717 6.84 -2.43 37.33
CA PHE A 717 7.05 -1.15 36.65
C PHE A 717 6.00 -0.90 35.56
N PHE A 718 5.63 -1.96 34.83
CA PHE A 718 4.54 -1.89 33.86
C PHE A 718 3.19 -1.62 34.57
N ARG A 719 2.90 -2.34 35.67
CA ARG A 719 1.69 -2.13 36.46
C ARG A 719 1.54 -0.69 36.93
N ASP A 720 2.58 -0.14 37.55
CA ASP A 720 2.53 1.20 38.13
C ASP A 720 2.30 2.26 37.05
N ASN A 721 2.92 2.09 35.87
CA ASN A 721 2.70 2.96 34.72
C ASN A 721 1.29 2.87 34.14
N VAL A 722 0.70 1.67 34.02
CA VAL A 722 -0.69 1.52 33.58
C VAL A 722 -1.66 2.20 34.54
N ILE A 723 -1.42 2.12 35.86
CA ILE A 723 -2.22 2.83 36.86
C ILE A 723 -2.09 4.35 36.69
N MET A 724 -0.86 4.85 36.49
CA MET A 724 -0.62 6.28 36.23
C MET A 724 -1.29 6.76 34.93
N MET A 725 -1.23 5.98 33.85
CA MET A 725 -1.92 6.30 32.59
C MET A 725 -3.45 6.34 32.76
N ALA A 726 -4.03 5.39 33.51
CA ALA A 726 -5.46 5.38 33.80
C ALA A 726 -5.89 6.61 34.62
N LYS A 727 -5.04 7.06 35.55
CA LYS A 727 -5.22 8.31 36.28
C LYS A 727 -5.11 9.52 35.36
N ASP A 728 -4.19 9.53 34.39
CA ASP A 728 -4.09 10.61 33.39
C ASP A 728 -5.36 10.71 32.52
N VAL A 729 -5.93 9.58 32.09
CA VAL A 729 -7.24 9.52 31.39
C VAL A 729 -8.32 10.17 32.26
N SER A 730 -8.47 9.69 33.49
CA SER A 730 -9.49 10.16 34.42
C SER A 730 -9.32 11.64 34.78
N ARG A 731 -8.08 12.09 34.88
CA ARG A 731 -7.76 13.47 35.24
C ARG A 731 -7.95 14.44 34.08
N SER A 732 -7.74 13.96 32.86
CA SER A 732 -8.11 14.68 31.64
C SER A 732 -9.63 14.86 31.55
N LEU A 733 -10.42 13.84 31.92
CA LEU A 733 -11.88 13.95 31.98
C LEU A 733 -12.34 14.96 33.06
N ASP A 734 -11.69 14.98 34.23
CA ASP A 734 -11.96 16.01 35.25
C ASP A 734 -11.70 17.42 34.70
N TYR A 735 -10.63 17.61 33.93
CA TYR A 735 -10.37 18.89 33.28
C TYR A 735 -11.44 19.25 32.25
N LEU A 736 -11.88 18.30 31.41
CA LEU A 736 -12.96 18.54 30.44
C LEU A 736 -14.30 18.90 31.10
N GLU A 737 -14.59 18.40 32.30
CA GLU A 737 -15.78 18.79 33.07
C GLU A 737 -15.76 20.27 33.50
N THR A 738 -14.58 20.89 33.60
CA THR A 738 -14.46 22.32 33.91
C THR A 738 -14.68 23.23 32.71
N ARG A 739 -14.65 22.67 31.50
CA ARG A 739 -14.74 23.41 30.24
C ARG A 739 -16.19 23.64 29.84
N LYS A 740 -16.56 24.89 29.55
CA LYS A 740 -17.92 25.26 29.11
C LYS A 740 -18.17 24.99 27.62
N ASP A 741 -17.10 24.86 26.86
CA ASP A 741 -17.10 24.61 25.42
C ASP A 741 -17.09 23.12 25.08
N ILE A 742 -16.98 22.22 26.07
CA ILE A 742 -17.06 20.77 25.89
C ILE A 742 -18.32 20.24 26.56
N ASP A 743 -19.07 19.38 25.88
CA ASP A 743 -20.20 18.66 26.45
C ASP A 743 -19.66 17.40 27.17
N SER A 744 -19.47 17.52 28.49
CA SER A 744 -18.96 16.43 29.32
C SER A 744 -19.90 15.20 29.39
N THR A 745 -21.14 15.32 28.89
CA THR A 745 -22.06 14.18 28.78
C THR A 745 -21.86 13.38 27.48
N LYS A 746 -21.08 13.91 26.53
CA LYS A 746 -20.87 13.34 25.18
C LYS A 746 -19.39 13.12 24.87
N LEU A 747 -18.77 12.24 25.65
CA LEU A 747 -17.36 11.89 25.54
C LEU A 747 -17.19 10.50 24.93
N ALA A 748 -16.27 10.35 23.99
CA ALA A 748 -15.86 9.05 23.45
C ALA A 748 -14.36 8.81 23.63
N TYR A 749 -13.99 7.54 23.70
CA TYR A 749 -12.62 7.07 23.74
C TYR A 749 -12.23 6.51 22.38
N LEU A 750 -11.07 6.90 21.84
CA LEU A 750 -10.46 6.28 20.67
C LEU A 750 -9.06 5.81 21.05
N GLY A 751 -8.87 4.50 21.16
CA GLY A 751 -7.57 3.92 21.46
C GLY A 751 -7.03 3.21 20.23
N ASP A 752 -5.74 3.41 19.95
CA ASP A 752 -5.06 2.75 18.84
C ASP A 752 -3.93 1.84 19.32
N SER A 753 -3.88 0.62 18.80
CA SER A 753 -2.90 -0.43 19.15
C SER A 753 -2.72 -0.58 20.67
N HIS A 754 -1.70 0.04 21.26
CA HIS A 754 -1.49 0.05 22.71
C HIS A 754 -2.64 0.70 23.49
N GLY A 755 -3.22 1.79 22.97
CA GLY A 755 -4.42 2.40 23.55
C GLY A 755 -5.61 1.44 23.52
N ALA A 756 -5.86 0.82 22.38
CA ALA A 756 -6.91 -0.18 22.23
C ALA A 756 -6.73 -1.38 23.18
N GLN A 757 -5.48 -1.81 23.35
CA GLN A 757 -5.09 -2.89 24.25
C GLN A 757 -5.35 -2.55 25.73
N LEU A 758 -5.11 -1.31 26.16
CA LEU A 758 -5.29 -0.88 27.56
C LEU A 758 -6.71 -0.38 27.85
N ALA A 759 -7.52 -0.11 26.82
CA ALA A 759 -8.88 0.39 26.97
C ALA A 759 -9.76 -0.41 27.96
N PRO A 760 -9.69 -1.76 28.05
CA PRO A 760 -10.45 -2.49 29.06
C PRO A 760 -10.16 -2.01 30.49
N VAL A 761 -8.91 -1.67 30.81
CA VAL A 761 -8.54 -1.13 32.12
C VAL A 761 -9.17 0.24 32.32
N PHE A 762 -8.93 1.16 31.39
CA PHE A 762 -9.36 2.56 31.51
C PHE A 762 -10.88 2.70 31.58
N LEU A 763 -11.60 1.98 30.73
CA LEU A 763 -13.04 2.10 30.57
C LEU A 763 -13.83 1.27 31.60
N ALA A 764 -13.18 0.33 32.30
CA ALA A 764 -13.79 -0.35 33.45
C ALA A 764 -13.65 0.44 34.76
N VAL A 765 -12.62 1.27 34.90
CA VAL A 765 -12.40 2.08 36.11
C VAL A 765 -13.06 3.46 36.02
N ASP A 766 -13.31 3.98 34.82
CA ASP A 766 -14.01 5.25 34.58
C ASP A 766 -15.12 5.11 33.53
N GLY A 767 -16.38 5.26 33.98
CA GLY A 767 -17.58 5.09 33.15
C GLY A 767 -18.11 6.35 32.47
N ARG A 768 -17.34 7.45 32.43
CA ARG A 768 -17.81 8.71 31.84
C ARG A 768 -17.93 8.68 30.31
N PHE A 769 -17.11 7.87 29.64
CA PHE A 769 -17.20 7.68 28.19
C PHE A 769 -18.52 7.00 27.78
N LYS A 770 -19.12 7.49 26.69
CA LYS A 770 -20.38 6.97 26.13
C LYS A 770 -20.17 6.08 24.90
N ALA A 771 -18.99 6.13 24.30
CA ALA A 771 -18.59 5.25 23.21
C ALA A 771 -17.08 4.99 23.27
N ALA A 772 -16.66 3.84 22.77
CA ALA A 772 -15.28 3.46 22.59
C ALA A 772 -15.04 2.96 21.16
N ILE A 773 -13.94 3.37 20.56
CA ILE A 773 -13.43 2.87 19.28
C ILE A 773 -12.02 2.35 19.56
N LEU A 774 -11.82 1.06 19.31
CA LEU A 774 -10.57 0.34 19.55
C LEU A 774 -10.01 -0.09 18.19
N THR A 775 -9.00 0.62 17.70
CA THR A 775 -8.32 0.28 16.44
C THR A 775 -7.10 -0.57 16.71
N ARG A 776 -6.90 -1.65 15.95
CA ARG A 776 -5.73 -2.54 16.06
C ARG A 776 -5.52 -3.12 17.47
N GLY A 777 -6.61 -3.41 18.20
CA GLY A 777 -6.56 -3.86 19.59
C GLY A 777 -6.83 -5.35 19.81
N GLY A 778 -6.34 -5.90 20.93
CA GLY A 778 -6.61 -7.27 21.36
C GLY A 778 -5.99 -7.57 22.72
N PHE A 779 -6.17 -8.79 23.22
CA PHE A 779 -5.40 -9.24 24.39
C PHE A 779 -3.93 -9.50 24.04
N GLN A 780 -3.00 -9.15 24.94
CA GLN A 780 -1.64 -9.69 24.82
C GLN A 780 -1.63 -11.11 25.35
N LEU A 781 -0.85 -12.01 24.75
CA LEU A 781 -0.81 -13.41 25.18
C LEU A 781 0.20 -13.69 26.30
N ARG A 782 0.69 -12.64 26.97
CA ARG A 782 1.47 -12.78 28.20
C ARG A 782 0.58 -12.63 29.43
N ARG A 783 1.07 -13.09 30.57
CA ARG A 783 0.44 -12.84 31.87
C ARG A 783 1.01 -11.56 32.45
N ASP A 784 0.14 -10.57 32.63
CA ASP A 784 0.47 -9.37 33.40
C ASP A 784 0.06 -9.56 34.86
N LEU A 785 0.47 -8.64 35.73
CA LEU A 785 0.04 -8.67 37.14
C LEU A 785 -1.49 -8.51 37.22
N PRO A 786 -2.18 -9.24 38.12
CA PRO A 786 -3.65 -9.28 38.16
C PRO A 786 -4.32 -7.90 38.20
N GLU A 787 -3.69 -6.94 38.85
CA GLU A 787 -4.15 -5.56 39.05
C GLU A 787 -4.21 -4.75 37.74
N VAL A 788 -3.52 -5.17 36.68
CA VAL A 788 -3.50 -4.52 35.35
C VAL A 788 -3.75 -5.51 34.20
N ASP A 789 -4.12 -6.73 34.55
CA ASP A 789 -4.39 -7.78 33.59
C ASP A 789 -5.79 -7.57 32.98
N ARG A 790 -5.84 -7.26 31.68
CA ARG A 790 -7.07 -6.95 30.97
C ARG A 790 -8.13 -8.06 31.06
N LEU A 791 -7.74 -9.32 31.32
CA LEU A 791 -8.69 -10.41 31.59
C LEU A 791 -9.68 -10.03 32.69
N ASN A 792 -9.20 -9.35 33.73
CA ASN A 792 -9.99 -8.99 34.92
C ASN A 792 -10.87 -7.75 34.70
N PHE A 793 -10.53 -6.91 33.71
CA PHE A 793 -11.21 -5.64 33.46
C PHE A 793 -12.21 -5.71 32.29
N ALA A 794 -11.91 -6.48 31.24
CA ALA A 794 -12.77 -6.58 30.05
C ALA A 794 -14.25 -6.93 30.38
N PRO A 795 -14.57 -7.87 31.28
CA PRO A 795 -15.96 -8.16 31.66
C PRO A 795 -16.66 -7.01 32.41
N ARG A 796 -15.92 -6.02 32.91
CA ARG A 796 -16.43 -4.90 33.71
C ARG A 796 -16.57 -3.62 32.90
N MET A 797 -15.98 -3.59 31.70
CA MET A 797 -16.15 -2.53 30.73
C MET A 797 -17.54 -2.65 30.09
N SER A 798 -18.44 -1.74 30.41
CA SER A 798 -19.81 -1.69 29.88
C SER A 798 -20.00 -0.71 28.72
N THR A 799 -18.99 0.13 28.45
CA THR A 799 -19.01 1.16 27.41
C THR A 799 -19.30 0.55 26.02
N PRO A 800 -20.22 1.12 25.23
CA PRO A 800 -20.45 0.69 23.86
C PRO A 800 -19.17 0.72 23.02
N THR A 801 -18.81 -0.40 22.39
CA THR A 801 -17.47 -0.59 21.80
C THR A 801 -17.47 -1.04 20.35
N LEU A 802 -16.79 -0.28 19.49
CA LEU A 802 -16.39 -0.67 18.15
C LEU A 802 -14.95 -1.16 18.17
N MET A 803 -14.70 -2.37 17.68
CA MET A 803 -13.36 -2.88 17.39
C MET A 803 -13.11 -2.88 15.88
N LEU A 804 -12.03 -2.27 15.44
CA LEU A 804 -11.56 -2.22 14.06
C LEU A 804 -10.20 -2.91 13.99
N ASN A 805 -10.10 -4.03 13.29
CA ASN A 805 -8.92 -4.89 13.32
C ASN A 805 -8.53 -5.45 11.96
N GLY A 806 -7.26 -5.81 11.80
CA GLY A 806 -6.77 -6.57 10.65
C GLY A 806 -6.87 -8.08 10.88
N ARG A 807 -7.24 -8.85 9.85
CA ARG A 807 -7.22 -10.33 9.90
C ARG A 807 -5.80 -10.87 10.09
N TYR A 808 -4.82 -10.21 9.49
CA TYR A 808 -3.42 -10.61 9.41
C TYR A 808 -2.55 -9.91 10.47
N ASP A 809 -3.18 -9.41 11.53
CA ASP A 809 -2.49 -8.72 12.62
C ASP A 809 -1.55 -9.68 13.37
N ASP A 810 -0.25 -9.37 13.34
CA ASP A 810 0.83 -10.14 13.92
C ASP A 810 1.10 -9.80 15.39
N TYR A 811 0.52 -8.71 15.90
CA TYR A 811 0.58 -8.32 17.31
C TYR A 811 -0.62 -8.84 18.10
N PHE A 812 -1.80 -8.75 17.50
CA PHE A 812 -3.07 -9.17 18.06
C PHE A 812 -3.78 -10.12 17.11
N PRO A 813 -3.44 -11.41 17.06
CA PRO A 813 -4.06 -12.30 16.10
C PRO A 813 -5.55 -12.49 16.35
N LEU A 814 -6.30 -12.57 15.25
CA LEU A 814 -7.77 -12.64 15.26
C LEU A 814 -8.32 -13.68 16.24
N ALA A 815 -7.86 -14.93 16.13
CA ALA A 815 -8.45 -16.05 16.88
C ALA A 815 -8.05 -16.09 18.36
N SER A 816 -6.79 -15.80 18.68
CA SER A 816 -6.23 -15.96 20.03
C SER A 816 -6.25 -14.67 20.86
N SER A 817 -6.41 -13.50 20.24
CA SER A 817 -6.30 -12.20 20.89
C SER A 817 -7.53 -11.33 20.70
N GLN A 818 -7.93 -11.05 19.45
CA GLN A 818 -9.04 -10.11 19.16
C GLN A 818 -10.40 -10.69 19.56
N LEU A 819 -10.73 -11.90 19.10
CA LEU A 819 -12.01 -12.55 19.39
C LEU A 819 -12.21 -12.85 20.88
N PRO A 820 -11.19 -13.34 21.63
CA PRO A 820 -11.33 -13.52 23.06
C PRO A 820 -11.61 -12.21 23.81
N LEU A 821 -10.94 -11.11 23.45
CA LEU A 821 -11.24 -9.80 24.02
C LEU A 821 -12.69 -9.40 23.71
N PHE A 822 -13.07 -9.38 22.43
CA PHE A 822 -14.40 -8.95 21.99
C PHE A 822 -15.54 -9.73 22.67
N ARG A 823 -15.37 -11.05 22.82
CA ARG A 823 -16.34 -11.93 23.49
C ARG A 823 -16.41 -11.66 24.99
N LEU A 824 -15.28 -11.34 25.63
CA LEU A 824 -15.20 -11.14 27.07
C LEU A 824 -15.62 -9.74 27.52
N LEU A 825 -15.74 -8.77 26.61
CA LEU A 825 -16.23 -7.42 26.94
C LEU A 825 -17.59 -7.49 27.65
N GLY A 826 -17.69 -6.78 28.78
CA GLY A 826 -18.94 -6.60 29.53
C GLY A 826 -19.99 -5.76 28.81
N THR A 827 -19.62 -5.15 27.68
CA THR A 827 -20.50 -4.44 26.77
C THR A 827 -21.59 -5.37 26.23
N ALA A 828 -22.84 -4.91 26.25
CA ALA A 828 -23.97 -5.65 25.71
C ALA A 828 -23.77 -5.98 24.22
N ASP A 829 -24.25 -7.14 23.76
CA ASP A 829 -24.02 -7.60 22.38
C ASP A 829 -24.55 -6.65 21.31
N ARG A 830 -25.69 -5.99 21.58
CA ARG A 830 -26.25 -4.95 20.68
C ARG A 830 -25.41 -3.67 20.63
N ASP A 831 -24.54 -3.50 21.61
CA ASP A 831 -23.73 -2.31 21.85
C ASP A 831 -22.23 -2.55 21.60
N LYS A 832 -21.86 -3.69 20.99
CA LYS A 832 -20.51 -3.95 20.50
C LYS A 832 -20.48 -4.42 19.05
N LYS A 833 -19.47 -4.01 18.29
CA LYS A 833 -19.26 -4.39 16.88
C LYS A 833 -17.78 -4.69 16.63
N HIS A 834 -17.48 -5.73 15.86
CA HIS A 834 -16.11 -6.07 15.45
C HIS A 834 -16.04 -6.11 13.92
N VAL A 835 -15.28 -5.18 13.34
CA VAL A 835 -15.01 -5.11 11.90
C VAL A 835 -13.60 -5.61 11.65
N VAL A 836 -13.47 -6.62 10.80
CA VAL A 836 -12.19 -7.25 10.46
C VAL A 836 -11.87 -6.99 8.99
N PHE A 837 -10.79 -6.26 8.74
CA PHE A 837 -10.29 -5.92 7.41
C PHE A 837 -9.29 -6.96 6.91
N GLU A 838 -9.17 -7.10 5.59
CA GLU A 838 -8.09 -7.86 4.94
C GLU A 838 -6.77 -7.06 4.97
N ALA A 839 -6.25 -6.83 6.18
CA ALA A 839 -5.06 -6.03 6.46
C ALA A 839 -4.26 -6.64 7.64
N GLY A 840 -2.99 -6.23 7.77
CA GLY A 840 -2.14 -6.54 8.95
C GLY A 840 -2.36 -5.57 10.12
N HIS A 841 -1.34 -5.40 10.97
CA HIS A 841 -1.35 -4.40 12.05
C HIS A 841 -1.17 -2.95 11.54
N GLY A 842 -0.97 -2.77 10.24
CA GLY A 842 -0.77 -1.47 9.58
C GLY A 842 -2.07 -0.70 9.28
N ASN A 843 -2.11 -0.02 8.14
CA ASN A 843 -3.23 0.85 7.76
C ASN A 843 -4.44 0.07 7.25
N PHE A 844 -5.62 0.51 7.66
CA PHE A 844 -6.91 0.00 7.19
C PHE A 844 -7.41 0.79 5.97
N PRO A 845 -8.37 0.24 5.20
CA PRO A 845 -9.11 1.02 4.21
C PRO A 845 -9.73 2.27 4.86
N ARG A 846 -9.14 3.42 4.54
CA ARG A 846 -9.37 4.67 5.28
C ARG A 846 -10.83 5.11 5.24
N THR A 847 -11.49 4.98 4.09
CA THR A 847 -12.89 5.37 3.91
C THR A 847 -13.81 4.56 4.81
N GLU A 848 -13.61 3.24 4.87
CA GLU A 848 -14.38 2.33 5.70
C GLU A 848 -14.11 2.55 7.18
N GLU A 849 -12.85 2.72 7.58
CA GLU A 849 -12.46 3.03 8.96
C GLU A 849 -13.15 4.32 9.45
N VAL A 850 -13.08 5.38 8.65
CA VAL A 850 -13.70 6.68 8.98
C VAL A 850 -15.22 6.54 9.06
N ARG A 851 -15.86 5.88 8.09
CA ARG A 851 -17.31 5.67 8.09
C ARG A 851 -17.76 4.92 9.34
N GLU A 852 -17.13 3.78 9.63
CA GLU A 852 -17.46 2.95 10.79
C GLU A 852 -17.28 3.73 12.11
N SER A 853 -16.22 4.53 12.21
CA SER A 853 -15.95 5.37 13.37
C SER A 853 -17.01 6.46 13.55
N LEU A 854 -17.36 7.18 12.49
CA LEU A 854 -18.35 8.27 12.55
C LEU A 854 -19.76 7.75 12.81
N ASP A 855 -20.16 6.65 12.17
CA ASP A 855 -21.46 6.00 12.41
C ASP A 855 -21.60 5.56 13.87
N TRP A 856 -20.51 5.06 14.46
CA TRP A 856 -20.48 4.68 15.88
C TRP A 856 -20.61 5.88 16.81
N LEU A 857 -19.88 6.97 16.54
CA LEU A 857 -19.97 8.21 17.32
C LEU A 857 -21.37 8.83 17.21
N ASP A 858 -21.96 8.87 16.02
CA ASP A 858 -23.32 9.37 15.80
C ASP A 858 -24.36 8.53 16.57
N LYS A 859 -24.20 7.20 16.61
CA LYS A 859 -25.11 6.30 17.33
C LYS A 859 -25.16 6.60 18.84
N TYR A 860 -24.02 6.86 19.48
CA TYR A 860 -23.96 6.95 20.96
C TYR A 860 -23.78 8.36 21.52
N LEU A 861 -23.20 9.30 20.76
CA LEU A 861 -23.12 10.71 21.14
C LEU A 861 -24.26 11.54 20.52
N GLY A 862 -24.92 11.00 19.50
CA GLY A 862 -25.85 11.71 18.62
C GLY A 862 -25.12 12.43 17.49
N PRO A 863 -25.83 12.81 16.42
CA PRO A 863 -25.25 13.58 15.33
C PRO A 863 -24.75 14.94 15.81
N VAL A 864 -23.72 15.46 15.14
CA VAL A 864 -23.21 16.81 15.39
C VAL A 864 -24.21 17.84 14.89
N ARG A 865 -24.36 18.94 15.65
CA ARG A 865 -25.16 20.10 15.24
C ARG A 865 -24.23 21.02 14.45
N HIS A 866 -24.55 21.29 13.19
CA HIS A 866 -23.84 22.25 12.36
C HIS A 866 -24.42 23.66 12.49
#